data_AF-A0A969LKG1-F1
#
_entry.id   AF-A0A969LKG1-F1
#
_cell.length_a   1.000
_cell.length_b   1.000
_cell.length_c   1.000
_cell.angle_alpha   90.00
_cell.angle_beta   90.00
_cell.angle_gamma   90.00
#
_symmetry.space_group_name_H-M   'P 1'
#
loop_
_entity.id
_entity.type
_entity.pdbx_description
1 polymer ?
#
loop_
_entity_poly.entity_id
_entity_poly.type
_entity_poly.pdbx_seq_one_letter_code
_entity_poly.pdbx_strand_id
1 'polypeptide(L)'
;MAEDRGVEGTGKVGKGQVYRQRMGELGRLLDETKIREERTRDAQRRLNAVESRISQVERELTGIDGEIAKMKGEAQTAEARIQAVENISNTSDGQKLDPARALLAFENARTEFRQEPNVERLGQVQQLCSQLQSAMSATPATKDRVRSIDCDPKQAAEASGVLFALNAGFKSFEANCAGGDKLARYSDADGLFGFARKCLADSGLPSKDTETLRTKISFTELTRDDRAHRFVVSWNAFNDGNRLAYLALAIAIGIDSLIFMTGLFGANAVRSPLSDVPSSKARNAHQLEAVIETALLPDKYENANAVIDAMHPITPHDGFTAEVVLFDAAAPGAQRVLKVLNAAATIGAVARDTVSPHRYLVRGELFEFLSSVAKKAFENDKRYVDLAELERVVTVALLPRVGDNAETVLSYMHPIHEKHGFTGEIRLDEVIEEDRRIVRSALNAGATLERVQRVGADTRHYYIHGDFYKTLARIRGRLLASAAHSPRFGGAVQEHRPRLEAGWHQPALTHVPVESRTQAPASKNPAAVDLEAFVTAKLLKNIGLEQRHYDLLLETDIYDPAINAGKALDQLRDTVLGHELRQLEKRLQAALDATVRALEPNLQDDVQHQVLAQANQRIHSMLPALMLTNGGPFEGLLREMIAKLQDAAAPDAGHRTEDHEMLLGLRTLEEKLAALDRQTPTSWFHVGNALLGYEESSVEMPRVASRGYHTKQ
;
A
#
# COMPACT_ATOMS: atom_id res chain seq x y z
N MET A 1 -42.89 -13.13 -17.88
CA MET A 1 -43.03 -12.39 -19.16
C MET A 1 -43.98 -11.19 -19.09
N ALA A 2 -45.15 -11.26 -18.43
CA ALA A 2 -46.02 -10.08 -18.27
C ALA A 2 -45.56 -9.09 -17.18
N GLU A 3 -44.96 -9.58 -16.08
CA GLU A 3 -44.45 -8.71 -15.00
C GLU A 3 -43.13 -7.99 -15.35
N ASP A 4 -42.34 -8.52 -16.29
CA ASP A 4 -41.04 -7.92 -16.66
C ASP A 4 -41.18 -6.66 -17.53
N ARG A 5 -42.34 -6.44 -18.15
CA ARG A 5 -42.57 -5.29 -19.04
C ARG A 5 -43.25 -4.10 -18.35
N GLY A 6 -43.77 -4.27 -17.13
CA GLY A 6 -44.61 -3.28 -16.48
C GLY A 6 -45.95 -3.17 -17.22
N VAL A 7 -47.03 -3.68 -16.63
CA VAL A 7 -48.36 -3.56 -17.23
C VAL A 7 -48.97 -2.26 -16.71
N GLU A 8 -49.25 -1.33 -17.62
CA GLU A 8 -49.97 -0.09 -17.33
C GLU A 8 -51.30 -0.44 -16.64
N GLY A 9 -51.46 0.03 -15.39
CA GLY A 9 -52.66 -0.19 -14.56
C GLY A 9 -52.43 -0.88 -13.21
N THR A 10 -51.25 -1.49 -12.96
CA THR A 10 -51.01 -2.22 -11.68
C THR A 10 -50.09 -1.50 -10.68
N GLY A 11 -49.53 -0.34 -11.06
CA GLY A 11 -48.66 0.47 -10.18
C GLY A 11 -47.30 -0.17 -9.83
N LYS A 12 -46.97 -1.36 -10.36
CA LYS A 12 -45.68 -2.02 -10.14
C LYS A 12 -44.66 -1.59 -11.20
N VAL A 13 -43.53 -1.04 -10.75
CA VAL A 13 -42.41 -0.62 -11.61
C VAL A 13 -41.76 -1.86 -12.24
N GLY A 14 -41.79 -1.96 -13.57
CA GLY A 14 -41.15 -3.05 -14.32
C GLY A 14 -39.62 -3.01 -14.23
N LYS A 15 -38.98 -4.16 -14.45
CA LYS A 15 -37.50 -4.26 -14.47
C LYS A 15 -36.92 -3.44 -15.63
N GLY A 16 -36.24 -2.35 -15.30
CA GLY A 16 -35.65 -1.40 -16.24
C GLY A 16 -34.60 -2.00 -17.18
N GLN A 17 -34.22 -1.25 -18.21
CA GLN A 17 -33.28 -1.72 -19.25
C GLN A 17 -31.93 -2.17 -18.68
N VAL A 18 -31.43 -1.49 -17.66
CA VAL A 18 -30.15 -1.81 -16.99
C VAL A 18 -30.19 -3.19 -16.33
N TYR A 19 -31.31 -3.57 -15.68
CA TYR A 19 -31.45 -4.89 -15.06
C TYR A 19 -31.38 -6.01 -16.09
N ARG A 20 -31.98 -5.81 -17.27
CA ARG A 20 -31.94 -6.78 -18.36
C ARG A 20 -30.53 -6.93 -18.95
N GLN A 21 -29.79 -5.83 -19.08
CA GLN A 21 -28.38 -5.87 -19.49
C GLN A 21 -27.54 -6.66 -18.49
N ARG A 22 -27.66 -6.37 -17.18
CA ARG A 22 -26.91 -7.10 -16.12
C ARG A 22 -27.26 -8.59 -16.05
N MET A 23 -28.51 -8.96 -16.23
CA MET A 23 -28.90 -10.37 -16.29
C MET A 23 -28.38 -11.07 -17.56
N GLY A 24 -28.27 -10.35 -18.68
CA GLY A 24 -27.62 -10.86 -19.89
C GLY A 24 -26.11 -11.08 -19.70
N GLU A 25 -25.43 -10.15 -19.03
CA GLU A 25 -24.02 -10.29 -18.66
C GLU A 25 -23.79 -11.49 -17.73
N LEU A 26 -24.66 -11.65 -16.71
CA LEU A 26 -24.59 -12.79 -15.79
C LEU A 26 -24.78 -14.12 -16.51
N GLY A 27 -25.74 -14.21 -17.43
CA GLY A 27 -25.97 -15.42 -18.24
C GLY A 27 -24.74 -15.79 -19.05
N ARG A 28 -24.12 -14.80 -19.72
CA ARG A 28 -22.90 -15.03 -20.49
C ARG A 28 -21.73 -15.51 -19.62
N LEU A 29 -21.54 -14.92 -18.45
CA LEU A 29 -20.48 -15.34 -17.52
C LEU A 29 -20.69 -16.77 -17.01
N LEU A 30 -21.94 -17.16 -16.71
CA LEU A 30 -22.26 -18.52 -16.32
C LEU A 30 -21.95 -19.53 -17.44
N ASP A 31 -22.29 -19.21 -18.69
CA ASP A 31 -21.95 -20.06 -19.83
C ASP A 31 -20.43 -20.20 -20.02
N GLU A 32 -19.68 -19.11 -19.87
CA GLU A 32 -18.21 -19.14 -19.92
C GLU A 32 -17.61 -20.00 -18.81
N THR A 33 -18.17 -19.97 -17.59
CA THR A 33 -17.71 -20.84 -16.49
C THR A 33 -17.99 -22.32 -16.77
N LYS A 34 -19.17 -22.64 -17.30
CA LYS A 34 -19.54 -24.02 -17.63
C LYS A 34 -18.64 -24.61 -18.72
N ILE A 35 -18.31 -23.84 -19.75
CA ILE A 35 -17.38 -24.27 -20.80
C ILE A 35 -15.99 -24.55 -20.21
N ARG A 36 -15.52 -23.74 -19.27
CA ARG A 36 -14.23 -23.96 -18.61
C ARG A 36 -14.25 -25.23 -17.76
N GLU A 37 -15.32 -25.49 -17.01
CA GLU A 37 -15.49 -26.74 -16.26
C GLU A 37 -15.53 -27.99 -17.15
N GLU A 38 -16.16 -27.90 -18.32
CA GLU A 38 -16.16 -29.02 -19.27
C GLU A 38 -14.76 -29.28 -19.84
N ARG A 39 -13.99 -28.23 -20.15
CA ARG A 39 -12.60 -28.35 -20.61
C ARG A 39 -11.68 -28.97 -19.55
N THR A 40 -11.84 -28.60 -18.28
CA THR A 40 -11.02 -29.18 -17.20
C THR A 40 -11.37 -30.65 -16.97
N ARG A 41 -12.66 -31.01 -17.03
CA ARG A 41 -13.09 -32.42 -16.96
C ARG A 41 -12.56 -33.25 -18.14
N ASP A 42 -12.55 -32.70 -19.35
CA ASP A 42 -11.97 -33.41 -20.51
C ASP A 42 -10.46 -33.61 -20.36
N ALA A 43 -9.74 -32.58 -19.91
CA ALA A 43 -8.30 -32.68 -19.62
C ALA A 43 -8.00 -33.74 -18.55
N GLN A 44 -8.81 -33.80 -17.48
CA GLN A 44 -8.68 -34.81 -16.44
C GLN A 44 -8.88 -36.22 -16.98
N ARG A 45 -9.87 -36.43 -17.86
CA ARG A 45 -10.10 -37.74 -18.50
C ARG A 45 -8.92 -38.17 -19.36
N ARG A 46 -8.32 -37.25 -20.11
CA ARG A 46 -7.13 -37.53 -20.93
C ARG A 46 -5.93 -37.92 -20.06
N LEU A 47 -5.72 -37.22 -18.94
CA LEU A 47 -4.66 -37.56 -17.99
C LEU A 47 -4.83 -38.98 -17.43
N ASN A 48 -6.01 -39.30 -16.91
CA ASN A 48 -6.29 -40.64 -16.37
C ASN A 48 -6.12 -41.74 -17.43
N ALA A 49 -6.45 -41.46 -18.70
CA ALA A 49 -6.26 -42.40 -19.81
C ALA A 49 -4.78 -42.57 -20.20
N VAL A 50 -3.95 -41.53 -20.07
CA VAL A 50 -2.49 -41.63 -20.29
C VAL A 50 -1.85 -42.41 -19.15
N GLU A 51 -2.24 -42.16 -17.91
CA GLU A 51 -1.74 -42.87 -16.73
C GLU A 51 -2.03 -44.38 -16.80
N SER A 52 -3.24 -44.76 -17.22
CA SER A 52 -3.57 -46.18 -17.42
C SER A 52 -2.71 -46.82 -18.52
N ARG A 53 -2.43 -46.10 -19.62
CA ARG A 53 -1.54 -46.58 -20.68
C ARG A 53 -0.09 -46.73 -20.20
N ILE A 54 0.41 -45.82 -19.38
CA ILE A 54 1.76 -45.92 -18.80
C ILE A 54 1.86 -47.18 -17.94
N SER A 55 0.89 -47.42 -17.05
CA SER A 55 0.88 -48.63 -16.21
C SER A 55 0.73 -49.93 -16.99
N GLN A 56 0.14 -49.89 -18.19
CA GLN A 56 0.10 -51.04 -19.09
C GLN A 56 1.47 -51.27 -19.75
N VAL A 57 2.10 -50.22 -20.27
CA VAL A 57 3.42 -50.29 -20.92
C VAL A 57 4.50 -50.73 -19.94
N GLU A 58 4.44 -50.28 -18.68
CA GLU A 58 5.37 -50.74 -17.63
C GLU A 58 5.24 -52.26 -17.39
N ARG A 59 4.02 -52.79 -17.36
CA ARG A 59 3.81 -54.24 -17.25
C ARG A 59 4.35 -55.00 -18.46
N GLU A 60 4.12 -54.49 -19.67
CA GLU A 60 4.66 -55.08 -20.90
C GLU A 60 6.19 -55.09 -20.91
N LEU A 61 6.84 -54.00 -20.48
CA LEU A 61 8.31 -53.92 -20.33
C LEU A 61 8.85 -54.95 -19.33
N THR A 62 8.22 -55.08 -18.16
CA THR A 62 8.65 -56.09 -17.16
C THR A 62 8.51 -57.53 -17.69
N GLY A 63 7.51 -57.79 -18.55
CA GLY A 63 7.37 -59.07 -19.23
C GLY A 63 8.50 -59.34 -20.21
N ILE A 64 8.83 -58.35 -21.06
CA ILE A 64 9.91 -58.43 -22.04
C ILE A 64 11.27 -58.63 -21.36
N ASP A 65 11.56 -57.92 -20.26
CA ASP A 65 12.81 -58.10 -19.50
C ASP A 65 12.94 -59.52 -18.93
N GLY A 66 11.84 -60.09 -18.45
CA GLY A 66 11.79 -61.49 -18.02
C GLY A 66 12.09 -62.48 -19.15
N GLU A 67 11.55 -62.24 -20.34
CA GLU A 67 11.80 -63.06 -21.53
C GLU A 67 13.25 -62.94 -22.02
N ILE A 68 13.84 -61.73 -22.00
CA ILE A 68 15.24 -61.50 -22.35
C ILE A 68 16.17 -62.21 -21.36
N ALA A 69 15.90 -62.13 -20.06
CA ALA A 69 16.69 -62.83 -19.05
C ALA A 69 16.66 -64.35 -19.25
N LYS A 70 15.48 -64.89 -19.59
CA LYS A 70 15.32 -66.31 -19.93
C LYS A 70 16.11 -66.70 -21.18
N MET A 71 15.98 -65.95 -22.28
CA MET A 71 16.71 -66.23 -23.52
C MET A 71 18.23 -66.10 -23.35
N LYS A 72 18.70 -65.16 -22.52
CA LYS A 72 20.13 -65.02 -22.20
C LYS A 72 20.66 -66.22 -21.39
N GLY A 73 19.87 -66.71 -20.44
CA GLY A 73 20.21 -67.93 -19.69
C GLY A 73 20.26 -69.18 -20.58
N GLU A 74 19.31 -69.32 -21.51
CA GLU A 74 19.30 -70.40 -22.50
C GLU A 74 20.50 -70.31 -23.45
N ALA A 75 20.85 -69.11 -23.94
CA ALA A 75 22.00 -68.88 -24.80
C ALA A 75 23.33 -69.22 -24.12
N GLN A 76 23.54 -68.77 -22.88
CA GLN A 76 24.75 -69.09 -22.10
C GLN A 76 24.88 -70.60 -21.82
N THR A 77 23.74 -71.27 -21.57
CA THR A 77 23.73 -72.73 -21.37
C THR A 77 24.07 -73.47 -22.66
N ALA A 78 23.59 -72.99 -23.81
CA ALA A 78 23.93 -73.56 -25.12
C ALA A 78 25.41 -73.35 -25.46
N GLU A 79 25.96 -72.16 -25.18
CA GLU A 79 27.35 -71.81 -25.43
C GLU A 79 28.32 -72.65 -24.57
N ALA A 80 28.01 -72.85 -23.29
CA ALA A 80 28.77 -73.74 -22.40
C ALA A 80 28.74 -75.21 -22.87
N ARG A 81 27.61 -75.67 -23.43
CA ARG A 81 27.51 -77.03 -24.01
C ARG A 81 28.35 -77.17 -25.27
N ILE A 82 28.40 -76.15 -26.13
CA ILE A 82 29.22 -76.15 -27.34
C ILE A 82 30.72 -76.19 -26.97
N GLN A 83 31.16 -75.34 -26.03
CA GLN A 83 32.55 -75.34 -25.55
C GLN A 83 32.94 -76.66 -24.88
N ALA A 84 32.04 -77.29 -24.13
CA ALA A 84 32.31 -78.60 -23.53
C ALA A 84 32.51 -79.68 -24.61
N VAL A 85 31.76 -79.64 -25.71
CA VAL A 85 31.89 -80.58 -26.84
C VAL A 85 33.16 -80.31 -27.67
N GLU A 86 33.51 -79.04 -27.90
CA GLU A 86 34.77 -78.66 -28.56
C GLU A 86 36.00 -79.08 -27.73
N ASN A 87 35.95 -78.91 -26.40
CA ASN A 87 37.05 -79.32 -25.52
C ASN A 87 37.20 -80.84 -25.42
N ILE A 88 36.12 -81.61 -25.51
CA ILE A 88 36.18 -83.09 -25.58
C ILE A 88 36.76 -83.55 -26.92
N SER A 89 36.54 -82.80 -28.00
CA SER A 89 36.99 -83.16 -29.35
C SER A 89 38.51 -82.95 -29.56
N ASN A 90 39.17 -82.17 -28.70
CA ASN A 90 40.60 -81.84 -28.79
C ASN A 90 41.50 -82.66 -27.84
N THR A 91 40.96 -83.60 -27.07
CA THR A 91 41.74 -84.52 -26.22
C THR A 91 41.47 -85.97 -26.60
N SER A 92 41.99 -86.38 -27.76
CA SER A 92 42.17 -87.79 -28.09
C SER A 92 43.46 -88.31 -27.44
N ASP A 93 43.42 -88.61 -26.15
CA ASP A 93 44.24 -89.70 -25.61
C ASP A 93 43.74 -90.14 -24.22
N GLY A 94 43.58 -91.45 -24.06
CA GLY A 94 43.03 -92.10 -22.87
C GLY A 94 43.96 -92.06 -21.66
N GLN A 95 44.12 -90.90 -21.03
CA GLN A 95 44.56 -90.86 -19.65
C GLN A 95 43.41 -91.36 -18.76
N LYS A 96 43.58 -92.56 -18.19
CA LYS A 96 42.82 -93.00 -17.02
C LYS A 96 42.93 -91.93 -15.95
N LEU A 97 41.89 -91.10 -15.83
CA LEU A 97 41.72 -90.14 -14.75
C LEU A 97 41.77 -90.92 -13.43
N ASP A 98 42.75 -90.57 -12.59
CA ASP A 98 42.89 -91.14 -11.25
C ASP A 98 41.79 -90.54 -10.34
N PRO A 99 40.78 -91.33 -9.93
CA PRO A 99 39.64 -90.82 -9.18
C PRO A 99 40.06 -90.23 -7.82
N ALA A 100 41.18 -90.64 -7.23
CA ALA A 100 41.66 -90.09 -5.97
C ALA A 100 42.13 -88.62 -6.10
N ARG A 101 42.78 -88.27 -7.22
CA ARG A 101 43.22 -86.88 -7.48
C ARG A 101 42.04 -85.98 -7.85
N ALA A 102 41.10 -86.51 -8.62
CA ALA A 102 39.88 -85.79 -8.99
C ALA A 102 38.98 -85.49 -7.78
N LEU A 103 38.91 -86.40 -6.80
CA LEU A 103 38.18 -86.16 -5.54
C LEU A 103 38.79 -85.03 -4.72
N LEU A 104 40.12 -85.00 -4.56
CA LEU A 104 40.82 -83.92 -3.85
C LEU A 104 40.63 -82.56 -4.56
N ALA A 105 40.70 -82.53 -5.89
CA ALA A 105 40.43 -81.33 -6.67
C ALA A 105 38.99 -80.84 -6.51
N PHE A 106 38.02 -81.75 -6.48
CA PHE A 106 36.61 -81.42 -6.25
C PHE A 106 36.35 -80.88 -4.83
N GLU A 107 36.96 -81.48 -3.80
CA GLU A 107 36.84 -80.99 -2.42
C GLU A 107 37.43 -79.58 -2.27
N ASN A 108 38.57 -79.31 -2.91
CA ASN A 108 39.18 -77.98 -2.93
C ASN A 108 38.33 -76.96 -3.70
N ALA A 109 37.82 -77.31 -4.88
CA ALA A 109 36.93 -76.41 -5.63
C ALA A 109 35.64 -76.11 -4.84
N ARG A 110 35.13 -77.08 -4.09
CA ARG A 110 33.96 -76.91 -3.21
C ARG A 110 34.27 -76.01 -2.01
N THR A 111 35.46 -76.10 -1.40
CA THR A 111 35.85 -75.20 -0.31
C THR A 111 36.08 -73.78 -0.83
N GLU A 112 36.70 -73.62 -1.99
CA GLU A 112 36.88 -72.32 -2.65
C GLU A 112 35.54 -71.67 -3.01
N PHE A 113 34.58 -72.41 -3.57
CA PHE A 113 33.24 -71.89 -3.84
C PHE A 113 32.49 -71.49 -2.54
N ARG A 114 32.71 -72.21 -1.43
CA ARG A 114 32.14 -71.86 -0.13
C ARG A 114 32.75 -70.58 0.46
N GLN A 115 34.01 -70.30 0.16
CA GLN A 115 34.69 -69.08 0.58
C GLN A 115 34.26 -67.89 -0.28
N GLU A 116 34.20 -68.08 -1.60
CA GLU A 116 33.80 -67.05 -2.57
C GLU A 116 32.76 -67.60 -3.57
N PRO A 117 31.45 -67.47 -3.26
CA PRO A 117 30.40 -67.96 -4.14
C PRO A 117 30.28 -67.08 -5.38
N ASN A 118 30.80 -67.56 -6.51
CA ASN A 118 30.66 -66.92 -7.82
C ASN A 118 30.34 -67.95 -8.93
N VAL A 119 29.90 -67.46 -10.08
CA VAL A 119 29.44 -68.29 -11.22
C VAL A 119 30.56 -69.18 -11.76
N GLU A 120 31.79 -68.64 -11.84
CA GLU A 120 32.95 -69.34 -12.39
C GLU A 120 33.36 -70.54 -11.52
N ARG A 121 33.41 -70.34 -10.20
CA ARG A 121 33.76 -71.38 -9.21
C ARG A 121 32.67 -72.45 -9.11
N LEU A 122 31.39 -72.06 -9.22
CA LEU A 122 30.30 -73.05 -9.33
C LEU A 122 30.44 -73.91 -10.59
N GLY A 123 30.79 -73.29 -11.72
CA GLY A 123 31.07 -74.00 -12.98
C GLY A 123 32.25 -74.97 -12.84
N GLN A 124 33.32 -74.61 -12.12
CA GLN A 124 34.45 -75.50 -11.84
C GLN A 124 34.03 -76.71 -10.99
N VAL A 125 33.22 -76.50 -9.95
CA VAL A 125 32.67 -77.59 -9.12
C VAL A 125 31.81 -78.54 -9.97
N GLN A 126 30.97 -78.00 -10.86
CA GLN A 126 30.14 -78.78 -11.78
C GLN A 126 30.97 -79.60 -12.77
N GLN A 127 32.00 -78.99 -13.36
CA GLN A 127 32.89 -79.65 -14.31
C GLN A 127 33.61 -80.83 -13.64
N LEU A 128 34.12 -80.64 -12.42
CA LEU A 128 34.77 -81.70 -11.65
C LEU A 128 33.77 -82.79 -11.18
N CYS A 129 32.52 -82.42 -10.84
CA CYS A 129 31.44 -83.38 -10.52
C CYS A 129 31.14 -84.29 -11.72
N SER A 130 30.97 -83.71 -12.91
CA SER A 130 30.64 -84.48 -14.13
C SER A 130 31.81 -85.36 -14.59
N GLN A 131 33.07 -84.90 -14.42
CA GLN A 131 34.27 -85.71 -14.66
C GLN A 131 34.36 -86.91 -13.70
N LEU A 132 34.12 -86.69 -12.39
CA LEU A 132 34.08 -87.76 -11.39
C LEU A 132 32.95 -88.75 -11.66
N GLN A 133 31.75 -88.27 -11.98
CA GLN A 133 30.61 -89.10 -12.34
C GLN A 133 30.93 -89.98 -13.57
N SER A 134 31.53 -89.39 -14.60
CA SER A 134 31.95 -90.11 -15.81
C SER A 134 32.98 -91.19 -15.49
N ALA A 135 34.02 -90.88 -14.71
CA ALA A 135 35.06 -91.83 -14.31
C ALA A 135 34.51 -92.99 -13.44
N MET A 136 33.59 -92.71 -12.51
CA MET A 136 33.00 -93.73 -11.65
C MET A 136 31.92 -94.58 -12.38
N SER A 137 31.26 -94.03 -13.41
CA SER A 137 30.32 -94.77 -14.25
C SER A 137 31.01 -95.78 -15.19
N ALA A 138 32.28 -95.52 -15.53
CA ALA A 138 33.13 -96.41 -16.31
C ALA A 138 33.62 -97.64 -15.51
N THR A 139 33.47 -97.64 -14.19
CA THR A 139 33.89 -98.75 -13.31
C THR A 139 32.67 -99.63 -12.96
N PRO A 140 32.69 -100.96 -13.24
CA PRO A 140 31.51 -101.83 -13.08
C PRO A 140 30.95 -101.89 -11.66
N ALA A 141 31.80 -101.80 -10.63
CA ALA A 141 31.41 -101.91 -9.22
C ALA A 141 30.65 -100.68 -8.68
N THR A 142 30.83 -99.50 -9.28
CA THR A 142 30.26 -98.23 -8.83
C THR A 142 29.14 -97.72 -9.72
N LYS A 143 28.99 -98.30 -10.91
CA LYS A 143 28.04 -97.88 -11.96
C LYS A 143 26.59 -97.74 -11.45
N ASP A 144 26.08 -98.71 -10.69
CA ASP A 144 24.70 -98.67 -10.20
C ASP A 144 24.49 -97.68 -9.05
N ARG A 145 25.54 -97.36 -8.28
CA ARG A 145 25.49 -96.38 -7.18
C ARG A 145 25.58 -94.92 -7.65
N VAL A 146 26.17 -94.68 -8.82
CA VAL A 146 26.43 -93.33 -9.35
C VAL A 146 25.29 -92.83 -10.25
N ARG A 147 24.41 -93.71 -10.70
CA ARG A 147 23.23 -93.37 -11.54
C ARG A 147 22.24 -92.40 -10.87
N SER A 148 22.20 -92.36 -9.53
CA SER A 148 21.32 -91.46 -8.78
C SER A 148 21.97 -90.14 -8.38
N ILE A 149 23.24 -89.91 -8.74
CA ILE A 149 23.94 -88.65 -8.44
C ILE A 149 23.66 -87.68 -9.57
N ASP A 150 23.00 -86.57 -9.26
CA ASP A 150 22.76 -85.48 -10.21
C ASP A 150 23.82 -84.38 -10.04
N CYS A 151 24.54 -84.08 -11.13
CA CYS A 151 25.50 -82.98 -11.20
C CYS A 151 24.91 -81.74 -11.91
N ASP A 152 23.58 -81.69 -12.14
CA ASP A 152 22.92 -80.53 -12.76
C ASP A 152 22.98 -79.31 -11.82
N PRO A 153 23.59 -78.19 -12.26
CA PRO A 153 23.73 -77.00 -11.44
C PRO A 153 22.41 -76.24 -11.27
N LYS A 154 21.31 -76.55 -11.98
CA LYS A 154 20.10 -75.71 -12.02
C LYS A 154 19.60 -75.30 -10.63
N GLN A 155 19.40 -76.24 -9.72
CA GLN A 155 18.91 -75.94 -8.38
C GLN A 155 19.93 -75.11 -7.57
N ALA A 156 21.22 -75.38 -7.74
CA ALA A 156 22.28 -74.65 -7.06
C ALA A 156 22.48 -73.24 -7.63
N ALA A 157 22.34 -73.08 -8.94
CA ALA A 157 22.43 -71.81 -9.66
C ALA A 157 21.20 -70.93 -9.39
N GLU A 158 20.00 -71.50 -9.34
CA GLU A 158 18.78 -70.80 -8.93
C GLU A 158 18.84 -70.36 -7.46
N ALA A 159 19.28 -71.24 -6.56
CA ALA A 159 19.45 -70.91 -5.14
C ALA A 159 20.56 -69.87 -4.89
N SER A 160 21.61 -69.87 -5.71
CA SER A 160 22.74 -68.94 -5.59
C SER A 160 22.59 -67.67 -6.44
N GLY A 161 21.55 -67.58 -7.28
CA GLY A 161 21.36 -66.48 -8.23
C GLY A 161 21.26 -65.12 -7.55
N VAL A 162 20.66 -65.06 -6.35
CA VAL A 162 20.59 -63.84 -5.53
C VAL A 162 21.98 -63.39 -5.07
N LEU A 163 22.82 -64.34 -4.64
CA LEU A 163 24.20 -64.06 -4.21
C LEU A 163 25.08 -63.62 -5.39
N PHE A 164 24.88 -64.21 -6.57
CA PHE A 164 25.61 -63.81 -7.77
C PHE A 164 25.20 -62.42 -8.27
N ALA A 165 23.90 -62.11 -8.26
CA ALA A 165 23.40 -60.78 -8.57
C ALA A 165 23.94 -59.72 -7.59
N LEU A 166 24.01 -60.05 -6.30
CA LEU A 166 24.57 -59.17 -5.28
C LEU A 166 26.09 -58.96 -5.46
N ASN A 167 26.86 -60.01 -5.73
CA ASN A 167 28.31 -59.89 -5.95
C ASN A 167 28.65 -59.11 -7.23
N ALA A 168 27.87 -59.29 -8.31
CA ALA A 168 28.01 -58.50 -9.53
C ALA A 168 27.58 -57.04 -9.33
N GLY A 169 26.50 -56.83 -8.58
CA GLY A 169 26.01 -55.51 -8.19
C GLY A 169 27.01 -54.75 -7.32
N PHE A 170 27.61 -55.42 -6.32
CA PHE A 170 28.62 -54.81 -5.47
C PHE A 170 29.82 -54.26 -6.27
N LYS A 171 30.35 -55.04 -7.22
CA LYS A 171 31.43 -54.59 -8.12
C LYS A 171 31.01 -53.39 -8.97
N SER A 172 29.79 -53.41 -9.48
CA SER A 172 29.25 -52.34 -10.34
C SER A 172 29.00 -51.06 -9.54
N PHE A 173 28.47 -51.19 -8.33
CA PHE A 173 28.29 -50.10 -7.38
C PHE A 173 29.61 -49.50 -6.92
N GLU A 174 30.63 -50.31 -6.62
CA GLU A 174 31.96 -49.80 -6.28
C GLU A 174 32.59 -49.03 -7.44
N ALA A 175 32.49 -49.58 -8.66
CA ALA A 175 33.01 -48.95 -9.87
C ALA A 175 32.29 -47.66 -10.27
N ASN A 176 30.97 -47.58 -10.09
CA ASN A 176 30.16 -46.47 -10.62
C ASN A 176 29.64 -45.48 -9.56
N CYS A 177 29.54 -45.91 -8.31
CA CYS A 177 28.77 -45.19 -7.28
C CYS A 177 29.56 -44.90 -6.00
N ALA A 178 30.55 -45.72 -5.64
CA ALA A 178 31.40 -45.46 -4.49
C ALA A 178 32.42 -44.33 -4.78
N GLY A 179 32.50 -43.34 -3.88
CA GLY A 179 33.45 -42.22 -3.92
C GLY A 179 32.79 -40.86 -4.19
N GLY A 180 33.11 -39.86 -3.37
CA GLY A 180 32.54 -38.50 -3.44
C GLY A 180 32.81 -37.76 -4.75
N ASP A 181 33.90 -38.10 -5.45
CA ASP A 181 34.30 -37.48 -6.72
C ASP A 181 33.31 -37.79 -7.87
N LYS A 182 32.51 -38.86 -7.74
CA LYS A 182 31.48 -39.23 -8.73
C LYS A 182 30.20 -38.42 -8.53
N LEU A 183 29.91 -38.01 -7.29
CA LEU A 183 28.79 -37.12 -6.92
C LEU A 183 29.06 -35.67 -7.34
N ALA A 184 30.31 -35.20 -7.22
CA ALA A 184 30.72 -33.84 -7.57
C ALA A 184 30.55 -33.48 -9.06
N ARG A 185 30.24 -34.45 -9.92
CA ARG A 185 30.01 -34.27 -11.36
C ARG A 185 28.61 -33.75 -11.69
N TYR A 186 27.67 -33.83 -10.75
CA TYR A 186 26.29 -33.39 -10.94
C TYR A 186 26.05 -32.10 -10.15
N SER A 187 25.76 -31.01 -10.86
CA SER A 187 25.48 -29.70 -10.26
C SER A 187 23.99 -29.45 -10.02
N ASP A 188 23.12 -30.24 -10.65
CA ASP A 188 21.67 -30.14 -10.62
C ASP A 188 21.03 -31.28 -9.79
N ALA A 189 19.86 -30.99 -9.23
CA ALA A 189 19.15 -31.95 -8.38
C ALA A 189 18.62 -33.15 -9.17
N ASP A 190 18.15 -32.92 -10.40
CA ASP A 190 17.67 -33.98 -11.29
C ASP A 190 18.80 -34.94 -11.66
N GLY A 191 20.00 -34.41 -11.94
CA GLY A 191 21.21 -35.20 -12.13
C GLY A 191 21.57 -36.05 -10.90
N LEU A 192 21.44 -35.50 -9.69
CA LEU A 192 21.69 -36.23 -8.44
C LEU A 192 20.66 -37.34 -8.19
N PHE A 193 19.37 -37.10 -8.44
CA PHE A 193 18.33 -38.14 -8.31
C PHE A 193 18.44 -39.21 -9.39
N GLY A 194 18.80 -38.82 -10.62
CA GLY A 194 19.13 -39.75 -11.70
C GLY A 194 20.33 -40.64 -11.35
N PHE A 195 21.37 -40.05 -10.76
CA PHE A 195 22.53 -40.79 -10.25
C PHE A 195 22.13 -41.75 -9.11
N ALA A 196 21.32 -41.31 -8.15
CA ALA A 196 20.85 -42.15 -7.05
C ALA A 196 20.03 -43.36 -7.55
N ARG A 197 19.14 -43.17 -8.52
CA ARG A 197 18.37 -44.26 -9.16
C ARG A 197 19.28 -45.26 -9.87
N LYS A 198 20.27 -44.76 -10.61
CA LYS A 198 21.26 -45.61 -11.30
C LYS A 198 22.08 -46.44 -10.30
N CYS A 199 22.51 -45.83 -9.21
CA CYS A 199 23.25 -46.54 -8.16
C CYS A 199 22.43 -47.57 -7.41
N LEU A 200 21.13 -47.30 -7.21
CA LEU A 200 20.21 -48.27 -6.64
C LEU A 200 20.02 -49.47 -7.58
N ALA A 201 19.91 -49.25 -8.89
CA ALA A 201 19.83 -50.31 -9.88
C ALA A 201 21.13 -51.13 -9.97
N ASP A 202 22.29 -50.47 -9.93
CA ASP A 202 23.61 -51.11 -9.99
C ASP A 202 23.96 -51.89 -8.71
N SER A 203 23.24 -51.70 -7.59
CA SER A 203 23.56 -52.31 -6.29
C SER A 203 23.30 -53.82 -6.18
N GLY A 204 22.49 -54.40 -7.08
CA GLY A 204 22.13 -55.82 -7.05
C GLY A 204 21.28 -56.24 -5.83
N LEU A 205 20.70 -55.28 -5.10
CA LEU A 205 19.84 -55.54 -3.94
C LEU A 205 18.52 -56.22 -4.33
N PRO A 206 17.90 -57.00 -3.42
CA PRO A 206 16.58 -57.59 -3.64
C PRO A 206 15.51 -56.54 -3.99
N SER A 207 14.53 -56.94 -4.81
CA SER A 207 13.44 -56.07 -5.30
C SER A 207 12.64 -55.39 -4.18
N LYS A 208 12.50 -56.06 -3.03
CA LYS A 208 11.77 -55.52 -1.87
C LYS A 208 12.49 -54.32 -1.23
N ASP A 209 13.82 -54.39 -1.14
CA ASP A 209 14.64 -53.36 -0.50
C ASP A 209 14.87 -52.18 -1.45
N THR A 210 15.03 -52.48 -2.74
CA THR A 210 15.12 -51.45 -3.79
C THR A 210 13.83 -50.66 -3.92
N GLU A 211 12.64 -51.27 -3.85
CA GLU A 211 11.37 -50.52 -3.97
C GLU A 211 11.15 -49.56 -2.80
N THR A 212 11.57 -49.93 -1.58
CA THR A 212 11.50 -49.05 -0.41
C THR A 212 12.38 -47.81 -0.60
N LEU A 213 13.61 -47.99 -1.10
CA LEU A 213 14.54 -46.88 -1.38
C LEU A 213 14.09 -46.05 -2.58
N ARG A 214 13.56 -46.70 -3.62
CA ARG A 214 13.01 -46.04 -4.81
C ARG A 214 11.83 -45.14 -4.45
N THR A 215 10.93 -45.62 -3.60
CA THR A 215 9.79 -44.84 -3.11
C THR A 215 10.26 -43.59 -2.35
N LYS A 216 11.30 -43.71 -1.51
CA LYS A 216 11.89 -42.56 -0.80
C LYS A 216 12.52 -41.54 -1.77
N ILE A 217 13.25 -42.01 -2.78
CA ILE A 217 13.86 -41.15 -3.81
C ILE A 217 12.75 -40.41 -4.57
N SER A 218 11.74 -41.12 -5.07
CA SER A 218 10.61 -40.52 -5.80
C SER A 218 9.81 -39.52 -4.93
N PHE A 219 9.60 -39.83 -3.66
CA PHE A 219 8.94 -38.90 -2.72
C PHE A 219 9.75 -37.60 -2.55
N THR A 220 11.06 -37.70 -2.41
CA THR A 220 11.95 -36.54 -2.24
C THR A 220 12.05 -35.70 -3.54
N GLU A 221 11.91 -36.34 -4.70
CA GLU A 221 11.82 -35.67 -6.00
C GLU A 221 10.48 -34.90 -6.12
N LEU A 222 9.36 -35.54 -5.77
CA LEU A 222 8.02 -34.94 -5.80
C LEU A 222 7.80 -33.78 -4.83
N THR A 223 8.43 -33.81 -3.65
CA THR A 223 8.31 -32.72 -2.67
C THR A 223 9.09 -31.48 -3.06
N ARG A 224 10.04 -31.62 -3.99
CA ARG A 224 10.99 -30.57 -4.37
C ARG A 224 10.83 -30.07 -5.80
N ASP A 225 10.04 -30.74 -6.64
CA ASP A 225 9.79 -30.29 -8.00
C ASP A 225 9.24 -28.85 -7.99
N ASP A 226 9.99 -27.93 -8.59
CA ASP A 226 9.61 -26.51 -8.76
C ASP A 226 8.35 -26.35 -9.64
N ARG A 227 7.85 -27.45 -10.23
CA ARG A 227 6.56 -27.52 -10.94
C ARG A 227 5.39 -27.97 -10.06
N ALA A 228 5.61 -28.40 -8.82
CA ALA A 228 4.54 -28.69 -7.88
C ALA A 228 3.79 -27.40 -7.51
N HIS A 229 2.46 -27.47 -7.44
CA HIS A 229 1.65 -26.32 -7.03
C HIS A 229 2.16 -25.80 -5.67
N ARG A 230 2.37 -24.48 -5.54
CA ARG A 230 2.95 -23.82 -4.35
C ARG A 230 2.38 -24.30 -3.00
N PHE A 231 1.11 -24.70 -3.00
CA PHE A 231 0.40 -25.25 -1.84
C PHE A 231 0.96 -26.60 -1.35
N VAL A 232 1.34 -27.49 -2.26
CA VAL A 232 1.89 -28.81 -1.93
C VAL A 232 3.30 -28.67 -1.35
N VAL A 233 4.09 -27.75 -1.90
CA VAL A 233 5.44 -27.43 -1.40
C VAL A 233 5.38 -26.86 0.02
N SER A 234 4.47 -25.91 0.28
CA SER A 234 4.32 -25.36 1.63
C SER A 234 3.74 -26.38 2.61
N TRP A 235 2.76 -27.19 2.21
CA TRP A 235 2.22 -28.26 3.06
C TRP A 235 3.28 -29.30 3.43
N ASN A 236 4.08 -29.75 2.46
CA ASN A 236 5.16 -30.69 2.71
C ASN A 236 6.27 -30.07 3.58
N ALA A 237 6.59 -28.79 3.39
CA ALA A 237 7.54 -28.09 4.25
C ALA A 237 7.10 -28.06 5.74
N PHE A 238 5.79 -28.00 6.02
CA PHE A 238 5.28 -28.17 7.38
C PHE A 238 5.40 -29.61 7.87
N ASN A 239 5.08 -30.59 7.02
CA ASN A 239 5.15 -32.01 7.36
C ASN A 239 6.59 -32.48 7.62
N ASP A 240 7.57 -31.87 6.94
CA ASP A 240 9.01 -32.10 7.12
C ASP A 240 9.58 -31.40 8.37
N GLY A 241 8.77 -30.65 9.14
CA GLY A 241 9.20 -30.00 10.36
C GLY A 241 10.11 -28.79 10.14
N ASN A 242 10.06 -28.15 8.97
CA ASN A 242 10.92 -27.00 8.66
C ASN A 242 10.58 -25.78 9.54
N ARG A 243 11.50 -25.41 10.43
CA ARG A 243 11.33 -24.28 11.37
C ARG A 243 11.06 -22.94 10.66
N LEU A 244 11.59 -22.74 9.46
CA LEU A 244 11.36 -21.51 8.68
C LEU A 244 9.91 -21.42 8.19
N ALA A 245 9.29 -22.54 7.84
CA ALA A 245 7.88 -22.56 7.43
C ALA A 245 6.97 -22.19 8.62
N TYR A 246 7.26 -22.70 9.82
CA TYR A 246 6.52 -22.33 11.03
C TYR A 246 6.72 -20.88 11.44
N LEU A 247 7.94 -20.34 11.29
CA LEU A 247 8.20 -18.91 11.53
C LEU A 247 7.41 -18.03 10.56
N ALA A 248 7.40 -18.37 9.27
CA ALA A 248 6.62 -17.65 8.27
C ALA A 248 5.10 -17.69 8.57
N LEU A 249 4.59 -18.85 9.01
CA LEU A 249 3.20 -19.00 9.44
C LEU A 249 2.88 -18.11 10.66
N ALA A 250 3.77 -18.06 11.65
CA ALA A 250 3.59 -17.24 12.84
C ALA A 250 3.56 -15.74 12.50
N ILE A 251 4.42 -15.29 11.59
CA ILE A 251 4.43 -13.90 11.10
C ILE A 251 3.14 -13.60 10.33
N ALA A 252 2.68 -14.50 9.45
CA ALA A 252 1.45 -14.32 8.69
C ALA A 252 0.24 -14.17 9.62
N ILE A 253 0.10 -15.05 10.60
CA ILE A 253 -0.96 -14.95 11.62
C ILE A 253 -0.82 -13.63 12.41
N GLY A 254 0.41 -13.24 12.77
CA GLY A 254 0.67 -11.99 13.47
C GLY A 254 0.21 -10.76 12.67
N ILE A 255 0.54 -10.68 11.39
CA ILE A 255 0.13 -9.59 10.49
C ILE A 255 -1.39 -9.59 10.32
N ASP A 256 -2.00 -10.73 10.04
CA ASP A 256 -3.46 -10.83 9.85
C ASP A 256 -4.22 -10.44 11.13
N SER A 257 -3.70 -10.83 12.30
CA SER A 257 -4.25 -10.44 13.59
C SER A 257 -4.17 -8.93 13.82
N LEU A 258 -3.05 -8.33 13.43
CA LEU A 258 -2.80 -6.90 13.58
C LEU A 258 -3.71 -6.10 12.62
N ILE A 259 -3.82 -6.53 11.36
CA ILE A 259 -4.76 -5.97 10.39
C ILE A 259 -6.19 -6.10 10.90
N PHE A 260 -6.59 -7.27 11.41
CA PHE A 260 -7.92 -7.48 11.97
C PHE A 260 -8.20 -6.56 13.17
N MET A 261 -7.24 -6.41 14.09
CA MET A 261 -7.35 -5.49 15.23
C MET A 261 -7.45 -4.03 14.78
N THR A 262 -6.63 -3.60 13.82
CA THR A 262 -6.74 -2.24 13.25
C THR A 262 -8.07 -2.01 12.53
N GLY A 263 -8.62 -3.01 11.85
CA GLY A 263 -9.94 -2.94 11.24
C GLY A 263 -11.07 -2.83 12.27
N LEU A 264 -10.98 -3.62 13.35
CA LEU A 264 -11.98 -3.64 14.43
C LEU A 264 -12.00 -2.30 15.20
N PHE A 265 -10.83 -1.75 15.53
CA PHE A 265 -10.73 -0.48 16.24
C PHE A 265 -10.93 0.72 15.32
N GLY A 266 -10.49 0.66 14.07
CA GLY A 266 -10.72 1.71 13.07
C GLY A 266 -12.19 1.89 12.72
N ALA A 267 -12.97 0.81 12.64
CA ALA A 267 -14.41 0.87 12.40
C ALA A 267 -15.20 1.48 13.58
N ASN A 268 -14.71 1.33 14.82
CA ASN A 268 -15.32 1.91 16.02
C ASN A 268 -14.88 3.36 16.31
N ALA A 269 -13.84 3.86 15.63
CA ALA A 269 -13.35 5.23 15.80
C ALA A 269 -14.26 6.29 15.16
N VAL A 270 -15.17 5.90 14.27
CA VAL A 270 -16.14 6.82 13.65
C VAL A 270 -17.48 6.72 14.38
N ARG A 271 -17.50 7.14 15.64
CA ARG A 271 -18.75 7.37 16.37
C ARG A 271 -19.36 8.66 15.84
N SER A 272 -20.62 8.62 15.41
CA SER A 272 -21.32 9.84 14.97
C SER A 272 -21.43 10.81 16.15
N PRO A 273 -21.09 12.11 15.98
CA PRO A 273 -21.29 13.12 17.02
C PRO A 273 -22.73 13.16 17.53
N LEU A 274 -23.70 12.88 16.65
CA LEU A 274 -25.13 12.84 17.00
C LEU A 274 -25.48 11.74 18.02
N SER A 275 -24.60 10.73 18.21
CA SER A 275 -24.81 9.66 19.19
C SER A 275 -24.74 10.17 20.64
N ASP A 276 -24.11 11.33 20.86
CA ASP A 276 -23.94 11.92 22.19
C ASP A 276 -25.09 12.88 22.55
N VAL A 277 -26.02 13.10 21.61
CA VAL A 277 -27.23 13.88 21.87
C VAL A 277 -28.17 13.10 22.81
N PRO A 278 -28.58 13.69 23.94
CA PRO A 278 -29.52 13.05 24.85
C PRO A 278 -30.88 12.87 24.18
N SER A 279 -31.27 11.61 23.94
CA SER A 279 -32.54 11.24 23.31
C SER A 279 -33.33 10.25 24.16
N SER A 280 -34.64 10.44 24.26
CA SER A 280 -35.56 9.50 24.93
C SER A 280 -35.86 8.25 24.10
N LYS A 281 -35.44 8.22 22.82
CA LYS A 281 -35.60 7.09 21.91
C LYS A 281 -34.24 6.49 21.59
N ALA A 282 -34.11 5.18 21.81
CA ALA A 282 -32.94 4.42 21.40
C ALA A 282 -32.87 4.35 19.85
N ARG A 283 -31.90 5.05 19.26
CA ARG A 283 -31.60 5.04 17.83
C ARG A 283 -30.12 4.74 17.63
N ASN A 284 -29.78 4.00 16.59
CA ASN A 284 -28.38 3.79 16.25
C ASN A 284 -27.80 5.04 15.56
N ALA A 285 -26.48 5.20 15.57
CA ALA A 285 -25.78 6.35 14.97
C ALA A 285 -26.21 6.57 13.51
N HIS A 286 -26.24 5.51 12.70
CA HIS A 286 -26.63 5.59 11.29
C HIS A 286 -28.08 6.10 11.09
N GLN A 287 -29.03 5.75 11.96
CA GLN A 287 -30.40 6.26 11.90
C GLN A 287 -30.47 7.75 12.23
N LEU A 288 -29.65 8.22 13.18
CA LEU A 288 -29.57 9.64 13.54
C LEU A 288 -29.03 10.47 12.38
N GLU A 289 -27.93 10.03 11.77
CA GLU A 289 -27.34 10.68 10.59
C GLU A 289 -28.30 10.69 9.41
N ALA A 290 -28.96 9.56 9.11
CA ALA A 290 -29.88 9.45 8.00
C ALA A 290 -31.06 10.46 8.07
N VAL A 291 -31.54 10.78 9.28
CA VAL A 291 -32.60 11.79 9.48
C VAL A 291 -32.13 13.17 9.02
N ILE A 292 -30.91 13.58 9.40
CA ILE A 292 -30.35 14.88 9.03
C ILE A 292 -29.94 14.88 7.55
N GLU A 293 -29.26 13.84 7.07
CA GLU A 293 -28.84 13.74 5.68
C GLU A 293 -30.01 13.78 4.69
N THR A 294 -31.14 13.19 5.05
CA THR A 294 -32.36 13.27 4.23
C THR A 294 -32.92 14.70 4.19
N ALA A 295 -32.82 15.44 5.30
CA ALA A 295 -33.23 16.84 5.35
C ALA A 295 -32.32 17.72 4.47
N LEU A 296 -31.03 17.38 4.38
CA LEU A 296 -30.03 18.08 3.57
C LEU A 296 -30.17 17.85 2.05
N LEU A 297 -30.95 16.86 1.59
CA LEU A 297 -31.18 16.66 0.15
C LEU A 297 -32.04 17.77 -0.48
N PRO A 298 -31.81 18.12 -1.77
CA PRO A 298 -30.93 17.42 -2.74
C PRO A 298 -29.44 17.83 -2.69
N ASP A 299 -29.12 19.03 -2.20
CA ASP A 299 -27.74 19.55 -2.14
C ASP A 299 -27.22 19.54 -0.70
N LYS A 300 -26.43 18.51 -0.36
CA LYS A 300 -25.93 18.32 0.99
C LYS A 300 -24.98 19.43 1.43
N TYR A 301 -24.14 19.93 0.52
CA TYR A 301 -23.12 20.92 0.84
C TYR A 301 -23.76 22.29 1.07
N GLU A 302 -24.58 22.78 0.13
CA GLU A 302 -25.22 24.08 0.24
C GLU A 302 -26.14 24.17 1.44
N ASN A 303 -26.93 23.11 1.69
CA ASN A 303 -27.88 23.11 2.80
C ASN A 303 -27.19 23.00 4.17
N ALA A 304 -26.09 22.25 4.28
CA ALA A 304 -25.33 22.16 5.52
C ALA A 304 -24.67 23.51 5.85
N ASN A 305 -24.02 24.14 4.87
CA ASN A 305 -23.41 25.45 5.05
C ASN A 305 -24.45 26.54 5.34
N ALA A 306 -25.60 26.53 4.66
CA ALA A 306 -26.66 27.51 4.95
C ALA A 306 -27.17 27.44 6.39
N VAL A 307 -27.19 26.24 6.99
CA VAL A 307 -27.57 26.07 8.39
C VAL A 307 -26.44 26.54 9.31
N ILE A 308 -25.19 26.18 9.02
CA ILE A 308 -23.99 26.62 9.76
C ILE A 308 -23.87 28.16 9.77
N ASP A 309 -23.99 28.80 8.60
CA ASP A 309 -23.92 30.26 8.45
C ASP A 309 -25.04 31.00 9.19
N ALA A 310 -26.16 30.32 9.44
CA ALA A 310 -27.28 30.87 10.21
C ALA A 310 -27.10 30.72 11.73
N MET A 311 -26.14 29.92 12.19
CA MET A 311 -25.86 29.71 13.61
C MET A 311 -25.08 30.88 14.20
N HIS A 312 -25.53 31.35 15.36
CA HIS A 312 -24.87 32.38 16.15
C HIS A 312 -24.49 31.77 17.51
N PRO A 313 -23.25 31.96 17.99
CA PRO A 313 -22.83 31.41 19.26
C PRO A 313 -23.60 32.06 20.43
N ILE A 314 -23.93 31.27 21.44
CA ILE A 314 -24.55 31.72 22.69
C ILE A 314 -23.74 31.22 23.88
N THR A 315 -23.96 31.81 25.05
CA THR A 315 -23.44 31.25 26.31
C THR A 315 -24.03 29.86 26.52
N PRO A 316 -23.20 28.80 26.68
CA PRO A 316 -23.71 27.44 26.77
C PRO A 316 -24.70 27.24 27.91
N HIS A 317 -25.85 26.62 27.61
CA HIS A 317 -26.90 26.31 28.59
C HIS A 317 -27.63 25.03 28.20
N ASP A 318 -27.81 24.08 29.13
CA ASP A 318 -28.44 22.76 28.89
C ASP A 318 -27.87 21.96 27.70
N GLY A 319 -26.58 22.23 27.38
CA GLY A 319 -25.86 21.64 26.25
C GLY A 319 -26.19 22.25 24.87
N PHE A 320 -26.93 23.36 24.82
CA PHE A 320 -27.05 24.19 23.63
C PHE A 320 -25.92 25.23 23.61
N THR A 321 -25.30 25.41 22.45
CA THR A 321 -24.11 26.27 22.27
C THR A 321 -24.29 27.33 21.19
N ALA A 322 -25.30 27.17 20.33
CA ALA A 322 -25.63 28.13 19.29
C ALA A 322 -27.14 28.38 19.21
N GLU A 323 -27.51 29.47 18.55
CA GLU A 323 -28.88 29.80 18.20
C GLU A 323 -29.03 30.09 16.70
N VAL A 324 -30.21 29.83 16.17
CA VAL A 324 -30.62 30.26 14.83
C VAL A 324 -31.90 31.07 14.97
N VAL A 325 -31.90 32.29 14.46
CA VAL A 325 -33.06 33.18 14.50
C VAL A 325 -33.62 33.39 13.10
N LEU A 326 -34.86 32.95 12.88
CA LEU A 326 -35.57 33.04 11.60
C LEU A 326 -36.74 34.02 11.74
N PHE A 327 -36.47 35.31 11.51
CA PHE A 327 -37.49 36.37 11.57
C PHE A 327 -38.50 36.31 10.43
N ASP A 328 -38.05 35.94 9.22
CA ASP A 328 -38.90 35.82 8.04
C ASP A 328 -38.78 34.42 7.42
N ALA A 329 -39.85 33.63 7.55
CA ALA A 329 -39.93 32.29 6.95
C ALA A 329 -40.05 32.32 5.41
N ALA A 330 -40.31 33.49 4.82
CA ALA A 330 -40.32 33.71 3.37
C ALA A 330 -38.96 34.15 2.82
N ALA A 331 -37.97 34.43 3.68
CA ALA A 331 -36.62 34.80 3.23
C ALA A 331 -36.00 33.68 2.37
N PRO A 332 -35.28 34.01 1.28
CA PRO A 332 -34.63 33.02 0.42
C PRO A 332 -33.70 32.12 1.24
N GLY A 333 -33.95 30.81 1.23
CA GLY A 333 -33.15 29.82 1.97
C GLY A 333 -33.65 29.47 3.37
N ALA A 334 -34.53 30.28 3.98
CA ALA A 334 -35.06 30.03 5.33
C ALA A 334 -35.80 28.68 5.44
N GLN A 335 -36.54 28.29 4.39
CA GLN A 335 -37.21 26.99 4.32
C GLN A 335 -36.24 25.80 4.34
N ARG A 336 -35.06 25.95 3.72
CA ARG A 336 -34.03 24.91 3.70
C ARG A 336 -33.42 24.74 5.10
N VAL A 337 -33.11 25.85 5.76
CA VAL A 337 -32.62 25.87 7.14
C VAL A 337 -33.65 25.26 8.09
N LEU A 338 -34.90 25.71 8.00
CA LEU A 338 -36.01 25.23 8.84
C LEU A 338 -36.29 23.73 8.67
N LYS A 339 -36.15 23.19 7.45
CA LYS A 339 -36.25 21.74 7.18
C LYS A 339 -35.22 20.94 8.00
N VAL A 340 -33.97 21.42 8.05
CA VAL A 340 -32.88 20.76 8.81
C VAL A 340 -33.10 20.93 10.32
N LEU A 341 -33.47 22.14 10.78
CA LEU A 341 -33.76 22.40 12.19
C LEU A 341 -34.92 21.53 12.70
N ASN A 342 -35.97 21.34 11.90
CA ASN A 342 -37.09 20.46 12.25
C ASN A 342 -36.65 19.00 12.35
N ALA A 343 -35.82 18.52 11.41
CA ALA A 343 -35.27 17.17 11.47
C ALA A 343 -34.40 16.97 12.72
N ALA A 344 -33.55 17.94 13.02
CA ALA A 344 -32.69 17.96 14.20
C ALA A 344 -33.48 18.03 15.52
N ALA A 345 -34.62 18.72 15.54
CA ALA A 345 -35.52 18.73 16.68
C ALA A 345 -36.09 17.32 16.98
N THR A 346 -36.31 16.49 15.95
CA THR A 346 -36.81 15.10 16.16
C THR A 346 -35.82 14.16 16.83
N ILE A 347 -34.52 14.52 16.86
CA ILE A 347 -33.44 13.77 17.51
C ILE A 347 -32.96 14.46 18.79
N GLY A 348 -33.55 15.59 19.20
CA GLY A 348 -33.15 16.34 20.41
C GLY A 348 -31.93 17.25 20.25
N ALA A 349 -31.41 17.39 19.03
CA ALA A 349 -30.24 18.22 18.73
C ALA A 349 -30.59 19.72 18.58
N VAL A 350 -31.87 20.03 18.40
CA VAL A 350 -32.41 21.39 18.34
C VAL A 350 -33.63 21.50 19.24
N ALA A 351 -33.75 22.61 19.96
CA ALA A 351 -34.95 22.97 20.70
C ALA A 351 -35.46 24.33 20.21
N ARG A 352 -36.78 24.47 20.08
CA ARG A 352 -37.39 25.77 19.81
C ARG A 352 -37.53 26.52 21.12
N ASP A 353 -37.11 27.78 21.15
CA ASP A 353 -37.25 28.64 22.34
C ASP A 353 -38.75 28.84 22.63
N THR A 354 -39.15 28.62 23.87
CA THR A 354 -40.54 28.75 24.33
C THR A 354 -40.98 30.21 24.45
N VAL A 355 -40.02 31.12 24.66
CA VAL A 355 -40.26 32.57 24.80
C VAL A 355 -40.26 33.24 23.44
N SER A 356 -39.39 32.80 22.52
CA SER A 356 -39.23 33.38 21.18
C SER A 356 -39.43 32.32 20.09
N PRO A 357 -40.63 32.22 19.47
CA PRO A 357 -40.92 31.16 18.50
C PRO A 357 -40.09 31.23 17.21
N HIS A 358 -39.38 32.34 16.97
CA HIS A 358 -38.48 32.51 15.83
C HIS A 358 -37.04 32.06 16.14
N ARG A 359 -36.75 31.68 17.38
CA ARG A 359 -35.42 31.33 17.87
C ARG A 359 -35.34 29.83 18.12
N TYR A 360 -34.28 29.23 17.61
CA TYR A 360 -33.97 27.81 17.74
C TYR A 360 -32.62 27.68 18.44
N LEU A 361 -32.57 26.93 19.53
CA LEU A 361 -31.35 26.58 20.25
C LEU A 361 -30.78 25.30 19.65
N VAL A 362 -29.48 25.33 19.35
CA VAL A 362 -28.76 24.27 18.65
C VAL A 362 -27.64 23.72 19.54
N ARG A 363 -27.54 22.39 19.63
CA ARG A 363 -26.45 21.74 20.36
C ARG A 363 -25.18 21.62 19.51
N GLY A 364 -24.03 21.55 20.17
CA GLY A 364 -22.72 21.49 19.50
C GLY A 364 -22.55 20.27 18.59
N GLU A 365 -23.15 19.13 18.95
CA GLU A 365 -23.04 17.89 18.19
C GLU A 365 -23.65 18.00 16.80
N LEU A 366 -24.69 18.83 16.62
CA LEU A 366 -25.26 19.09 15.29
C LEU A 366 -24.31 19.92 14.43
N PHE A 367 -23.64 20.91 15.02
CA PHE A 367 -22.65 21.73 14.31
C PHE A 367 -21.48 20.87 13.85
N GLU A 368 -20.95 20.00 14.71
CA GLU A 368 -19.87 19.06 14.37
C GLU A 368 -20.28 18.11 13.24
N PHE A 369 -21.49 17.54 13.34
CA PHE A 369 -22.02 16.65 12.32
C PHE A 369 -22.21 17.37 10.97
N LEU A 370 -22.84 18.54 10.95
CA LEU A 370 -23.06 19.32 9.73
C LEU A 370 -21.73 19.76 9.09
N SER A 371 -20.73 20.13 9.89
CA SER A 371 -19.39 20.48 9.40
C SER A 371 -18.70 19.29 8.75
N SER A 372 -18.81 18.10 9.34
CA SER A 372 -18.30 16.85 8.76
C SER A 372 -18.99 16.50 7.44
N VAL A 373 -20.32 16.63 7.38
CA VAL A 373 -21.08 16.39 6.14
C VAL A 373 -20.73 17.41 5.05
N ALA A 374 -20.62 18.70 5.40
CA ALA A 374 -20.23 19.75 4.47
C ALA A 374 -18.83 19.49 3.89
N LYS A 375 -17.85 19.16 4.74
CA LYS A 375 -16.50 18.80 4.30
C LYS A 375 -16.49 17.60 3.34
N LYS A 376 -17.14 16.50 3.72
CA LYS A 376 -17.22 15.29 2.87
C LYS A 376 -17.92 15.59 1.53
N ALA A 377 -19.00 16.37 1.55
CA ALA A 377 -19.73 16.72 0.34
C ALA A 377 -18.88 17.62 -0.59
N PHE A 378 -18.09 18.54 -0.02
CA PHE A 378 -17.17 19.40 -0.75
C PHE A 378 -16.02 18.60 -1.40
N GLU A 379 -15.40 17.68 -0.66
CA GLU A 379 -14.29 16.86 -1.16
C GLU A 379 -14.73 15.84 -2.24
N ASN A 380 -15.96 15.35 -2.16
CA ASN A 380 -16.46 14.32 -3.08
C ASN A 380 -16.96 14.85 -4.44
N ASP A 381 -17.32 16.13 -4.56
CA ASP A 381 -17.79 16.71 -5.81
C ASP A 381 -16.94 17.92 -6.23
N LYS A 382 -16.14 17.71 -7.28
CA LYS A 382 -15.25 18.71 -7.87
C LYS A 382 -15.99 20.00 -8.24
N ARG A 383 -17.29 19.93 -8.55
CA ARG A 383 -18.09 21.12 -8.89
C ARG A 383 -18.12 22.14 -7.76
N TYR A 384 -18.19 21.72 -6.50
CA TYR A 384 -18.18 22.65 -5.37
C TYR A 384 -16.82 23.32 -5.19
N VAL A 385 -15.73 22.57 -5.45
CA VAL A 385 -14.37 23.11 -5.42
C VAL A 385 -14.20 24.19 -6.50
N ASP A 386 -14.56 23.86 -7.75
CA ASP A 386 -14.47 24.78 -8.88
C ASP A 386 -15.34 26.03 -8.68
N LEU A 387 -16.55 25.86 -8.13
CA LEU A 387 -17.46 26.98 -7.82
C LEU A 387 -16.93 27.87 -6.68
N ALA A 388 -16.34 27.28 -5.64
CA ALA A 388 -15.77 28.05 -4.53
C ALA A 388 -14.53 28.84 -4.99
N GLU A 389 -13.70 28.25 -5.85
CA GLU A 389 -12.58 28.94 -6.46
C GLU A 389 -13.05 30.07 -7.39
N LEU A 390 -14.08 29.82 -8.20
CA LEU A 390 -14.71 30.83 -9.05
C LEU A 390 -15.24 32.00 -8.22
N GLU A 391 -15.97 31.71 -7.15
CA GLU A 391 -16.49 32.73 -6.26
C GLU A 391 -15.38 33.58 -5.63
N ARG A 392 -14.28 32.95 -5.20
CA ARG A 392 -13.13 33.65 -4.63
C ARG A 392 -12.47 34.60 -5.65
N VAL A 393 -12.17 34.09 -6.85
CA VAL A 393 -11.48 34.88 -7.90
C VAL A 393 -12.38 36.01 -8.40
N VAL A 394 -13.67 35.76 -8.60
CA VAL A 394 -14.65 36.78 -9.00
C VAL A 394 -14.83 37.83 -7.90
N THR A 395 -14.91 37.42 -6.63
CA THR A 395 -15.02 38.37 -5.50
C THR A 395 -13.85 39.35 -5.46
N VAL A 396 -12.62 38.86 -5.66
CA VAL A 396 -11.42 39.71 -5.71
C VAL A 396 -11.49 40.67 -6.91
N ALA A 397 -11.95 40.20 -8.07
CA ALA A 397 -12.07 41.02 -9.27
C ALA A 397 -13.15 42.12 -9.16
N LEU A 398 -14.10 41.96 -8.25
CA LEU A 398 -15.18 42.91 -7.97
C LEU A 398 -14.87 43.88 -6.83
N LEU A 399 -13.69 43.82 -6.20
CA LEU A 399 -13.28 44.81 -5.19
C LEU A 399 -13.18 46.22 -5.80
N PRO A 400 -13.42 47.29 -5.00
CA PRO A 400 -13.70 47.28 -3.56
C PRO A 400 -15.18 47.10 -3.20
N ARG A 401 -16.12 47.38 -4.12
CA ARG A 401 -17.57 47.33 -3.88
C ARG A 401 -18.19 46.08 -4.49
N VAL A 402 -17.96 44.94 -3.85
CA VAL A 402 -18.26 43.61 -4.42
C VAL A 402 -19.72 43.46 -4.90
N GLY A 403 -20.71 43.88 -4.11
CA GLY A 403 -22.13 43.71 -4.47
C GLY A 403 -22.61 44.62 -5.57
N ASP A 404 -22.32 45.91 -5.45
CA ASP A 404 -22.71 46.89 -6.46
C ASP A 404 -22.06 46.55 -7.80
N ASN A 405 -20.77 46.18 -7.77
CA ASN A 405 -20.04 45.76 -8.95
C ASN A 405 -20.60 44.44 -9.52
N ALA A 406 -21.02 43.48 -8.69
CA ALA A 406 -21.70 42.26 -9.16
C ALA A 406 -23.01 42.59 -9.87
N GLU A 407 -23.81 43.52 -9.32
CA GLU A 407 -25.05 43.98 -9.94
C GLU A 407 -24.80 44.71 -11.26
N THR A 408 -23.79 45.57 -11.34
CA THR A 408 -23.34 46.20 -12.58
C THR A 408 -22.96 45.17 -13.65
N VAL A 409 -22.21 44.13 -13.31
CA VAL A 409 -21.87 43.07 -14.27
C VAL A 409 -23.10 42.32 -14.75
N LEU A 410 -24.03 42.00 -13.83
CA LEU A 410 -25.28 41.33 -14.16
C LEU A 410 -26.18 42.19 -15.07
N SER A 411 -26.17 43.52 -14.93
CA SER A 411 -27.02 44.41 -15.75
C SER A 411 -26.65 44.47 -17.24
N TYR A 412 -25.40 44.14 -17.58
CA TYR A 412 -24.92 44.09 -18.97
C TYR A 412 -25.01 42.69 -19.60
N MET A 413 -25.57 41.71 -18.89
CA MET A 413 -25.65 40.33 -19.37
C MET A 413 -26.95 40.09 -20.16
N HIS A 414 -26.81 39.63 -21.39
CA HIS A 414 -27.93 39.28 -22.26
C HIS A 414 -28.10 37.76 -22.36
N PRO A 415 -29.33 37.22 -22.25
CA PRO A 415 -29.55 35.79 -22.39
C PRO A 415 -29.36 35.33 -23.84
N ILE A 416 -28.80 34.13 -24.03
CA ILE A 416 -28.65 33.48 -25.33
C ILE A 416 -29.24 32.06 -25.26
N HIS A 417 -29.41 31.42 -26.42
CA HIS A 417 -29.72 29.99 -26.44
C HIS A 417 -28.58 29.19 -25.83
N GLU A 418 -28.92 28.33 -24.87
CA GLU A 418 -27.92 27.53 -24.16
C GLU A 418 -27.12 26.66 -25.11
N LYS A 419 -25.79 26.80 -25.07
CA LYS A 419 -24.86 25.98 -25.84
C LYS A 419 -23.65 25.64 -24.98
N HIS A 420 -23.45 24.35 -24.71
CA HIS A 420 -22.36 23.84 -23.86
C HIS A 420 -22.28 24.52 -22.47
N GLY A 421 -23.42 24.80 -21.85
CA GLY A 421 -23.50 25.44 -20.51
C GLY A 421 -23.36 26.97 -20.52
N PHE A 422 -23.10 27.60 -21.67
CA PHE A 422 -23.14 29.04 -21.85
C PHE A 422 -24.57 29.51 -22.08
N THR A 423 -25.04 30.41 -21.21
CA THR A 423 -26.45 30.84 -21.14
C THR A 423 -26.62 32.34 -21.36
N GLY A 424 -25.52 33.11 -21.35
CA GLY A 424 -25.56 34.54 -21.59
C GLY A 424 -24.39 35.04 -22.44
N GLU A 425 -24.47 36.30 -22.85
CA GLU A 425 -23.39 37.03 -23.49
C GLU A 425 -23.24 38.43 -22.90
N ILE A 426 -22.02 38.97 -22.95
CA ILE A 426 -21.71 40.36 -22.64
C ILE A 426 -20.89 40.94 -23.81
N ARG A 427 -21.30 42.12 -24.28
CA ARG A 427 -20.59 42.90 -25.30
C ARG A 427 -20.01 44.15 -24.65
N LEU A 428 -18.68 44.23 -24.59
CA LEU A 428 -17.98 45.36 -23.97
C LEU A 428 -18.22 46.71 -24.68
N ASP A 429 -18.68 46.69 -25.94
CA ASP A 429 -19.08 47.88 -26.68
C ASP A 429 -20.38 48.52 -26.15
N GLU A 430 -21.24 47.71 -25.52
CA GLU A 430 -22.50 48.15 -24.92
C GLU A 430 -22.32 48.60 -23.46
N VAL A 431 -21.12 48.40 -22.90
CA VAL A 431 -20.75 48.80 -21.53
C VAL A 431 -20.21 50.23 -21.54
N ILE A 432 -20.77 51.09 -20.69
CA ILE A 432 -20.31 52.47 -20.51
C ILE A 432 -18.86 52.51 -20.02
N GLU A 433 -18.12 53.58 -20.33
CA GLU A 433 -16.70 53.69 -20.00
C GLU A 433 -16.38 53.53 -18.50
N GLU A 434 -17.27 54.01 -17.62
CA GLU A 434 -17.11 53.91 -16.16
C GLU A 434 -17.11 52.45 -15.67
N ASP A 435 -17.98 51.62 -16.22
CA ASP A 435 -18.19 50.23 -15.79
C ASP A 435 -17.26 49.25 -16.50
N ARG A 436 -16.72 49.63 -17.66
CA ARG A 436 -15.96 48.73 -18.55
C ARG A 436 -14.76 48.08 -17.87
N ARG A 437 -14.10 48.79 -16.95
CA ARG A 437 -12.98 48.22 -16.17
C ARG A 437 -13.44 47.11 -15.24
N ILE A 438 -14.55 47.32 -14.53
CA ILE A 438 -15.13 46.38 -13.57
C ILE A 438 -15.65 45.15 -14.31
N VAL A 439 -16.43 45.36 -15.37
CA VAL A 439 -16.99 44.28 -16.18
C VAL A 439 -15.87 43.43 -16.80
N ARG A 440 -14.86 44.05 -17.41
CA ARG A 440 -13.72 43.32 -17.97
C ARG A 440 -12.91 42.58 -16.92
N SER A 441 -12.72 43.16 -15.73
CA SER A 441 -12.04 42.49 -14.60
C SER A 441 -12.77 41.21 -14.19
N ALA A 442 -14.09 41.30 -14.01
CA ALA A 442 -14.93 40.15 -13.67
C ALA A 442 -14.96 39.09 -14.78
N LEU A 443 -15.03 39.50 -16.05
CA LEU A 443 -14.99 38.59 -17.21
C LEU A 443 -13.65 37.85 -17.31
N ASN A 444 -12.54 38.56 -17.10
CA ASN A 444 -11.21 37.95 -17.09
C ASN A 444 -11.07 36.94 -15.95
N ALA A 445 -11.57 37.27 -14.76
CA ALA A 445 -11.65 36.33 -13.64
C ALA A 445 -12.45 35.08 -13.99
N GLY A 446 -13.63 35.23 -14.59
CA GLY A 446 -14.44 34.09 -15.05
C GLY A 446 -13.76 33.24 -16.14
N ALA A 447 -12.93 33.88 -16.98
CA ALA A 447 -12.21 33.19 -18.06
C ALA A 447 -11.06 32.32 -17.55
N THR A 448 -10.45 32.65 -16.40
CA THR A 448 -9.40 31.82 -15.78
C THR A 448 -9.87 30.40 -15.42
N LEU A 449 -11.18 30.22 -15.24
CA LEU A 449 -11.81 28.93 -14.89
C LEU A 449 -12.75 28.44 -15.99
N GLU A 450 -12.57 28.92 -17.23
CA GLU A 450 -13.35 28.53 -18.41
C GLU A 450 -14.87 28.80 -18.29
N ARG A 451 -15.29 29.67 -17.35
CA ARG A 451 -16.70 30.03 -17.15
C ARG A 451 -17.11 31.28 -17.89
N VAL A 452 -16.16 31.93 -18.55
CA VAL A 452 -16.37 32.98 -19.53
C VAL A 452 -15.51 32.66 -20.75
N GLN A 453 -16.10 32.64 -21.93
CA GLN A 453 -15.41 32.35 -23.17
C GLN A 453 -15.44 33.58 -24.08
N ARG A 454 -14.29 33.93 -24.66
CA ARG A 454 -14.22 35.03 -25.62
C ARG A 454 -14.60 34.55 -27.02
N VAL A 455 -15.39 35.35 -27.72
CA VAL A 455 -15.95 35.00 -29.03
C VAL A 455 -15.15 35.68 -30.14
N GLY A 456 -14.53 34.87 -31.00
CA GLY A 456 -13.80 35.34 -32.18
C GLY A 456 -12.45 36.02 -31.88
N ALA A 457 -11.85 36.58 -32.93
CA ALA A 457 -10.58 37.33 -32.82
C ALA A 457 -10.76 38.71 -32.15
N ASP A 458 -12.01 39.18 -32.02
CA ASP A 458 -12.33 40.49 -31.47
C ASP A 458 -12.32 40.48 -29.94
N THR A 459 -11.91 41.58 -29.30
CA THR A 459 -11.66 41.63 -27.83
C THR A 459 -12.90 41.91 -26.99
N ARG A 460 -14.07 42.01 -27.62
CA ARG A 460 -15.20 42.73 -27.04
C ARG A 460 -16.46 41.92 -26.84
N HIS A 461 -16.48 40.64 -27.23
CA HIS A 461 -17.66 39.77 -27.08
C HIS A 461 -17.32 38.51 -26.29
N TYR A 462 -18.13 38.22 -25.27
CA TYR A 462 -17.92 37.14 -24.33
C TYR A 462 -19.20 36.33 -24.14
N TYR A 463 -19.09 35.00 -24.17
CA TYR A 463 -20.10 34.07 -23.69
C TYR A 463 -19.91 33.78 -22.20
N ILE A 464 -21.01 33.70 -21.47
CA ILE A 464 -21.08 33.56 -20.02
C ILE A 464 -21.69 32.20 -19.66
N HIS A 465 -20.95 31.39 -18.90
CA HIS A 465 -21.41 30.11 -18.39
C HIS A 465 -22.43 30.32 -17.26
N GLY A 466 -23.40 29.41 -17.13
CA GLY A 466 -24.44 29.51 -16.10
C GLY A 466 -23.89 29.57 -14.67
N ASP A 467 -22.75 28.93 -14.42
CA ASP A 467 -22.08 28.94 -13.10
C ASP A 467 -21.48 30.32 -12.74
N PHE A 468 -20.99 31.08 -13.73
CA PHE A 468 -20.53 32.46 -13.50
C PHE A 468 -21.70 33.37 -13.13
N TYR A 469 -22.82 33.23 -13.84
CA TYR A 469 -24.05 33.94 -13.50
C TYR A 469 -24.55 33.60 -12.08
N LYS A 470 -24.65 32.30 -11.74
CA LYS A 470 -25.06 31.85 -10.39
C LYS A 470 -24.16 32.42 -9.31
N THR A 471 -22.85 32.48 -9.58
CA THR A 471 -21.86 33.03 -8.64
C THR A 471 -22.09 34.52 -8.40
N LEU A 472 -22.24 35.33 -9.46
CA LEU A 472 -22.57 36.76 -9.32
C LEU A 472 -23.91 36.98 -8.62
N ALA A 473 -24.92 36.17 -8.93
CA ALA A 473 -26.23 36.23 -8.29
C ALA A 473 -26.16 35.87 -6.79
N ARG A 474 -25.32 34.89 -6.40
CA ARG A 474 -25.08 34.51 -5.01
C ARG A 474 -24.38 35.63 -4.23
N ILE A 475 -23.34 36.23 -4.82
CA ILE A 475 -22.63 37.38 -4.26
C ILE A 475 -23.60 38.54 -3.99
N ARG A 476 -24.45 38.87 -4.97
CA ARG A 476 -25.52 39.88 -4.81
C ARG A 476 -26.50 39.51 -3.69
N GLY A 477 -26.95 38.25 -3.65
CA GLY A 477 -27.92 37.77 -2.66
C GLY A 477 -27.43 37.88 -1.21
N ARG A 478 -26.15 37.58 -0.93
CA ARG A 478 -25.58 37.73 0.42
C ARG A 478 -25.56 39.17 0.91
N LEU A 479 -25.34 40.14 0.02
CA LEU A 479 -25.31 41.55 0.37
C LEU A 479 -26.70 42.13 0.62
N LEU A 480 -27.71 41.70 -0.14
CA LEU A 480 -29.10 42.05 0.15
C LEU A 480 -29.57 41.47 1.50
N ALA A 481 -29.15 40.25 1.82
CA ALA A 481 -29.47 39.63 3.11
C ALA A 481 -28.78 40.34 4.29
N SER A 482 -27.52 40.75 4.16
CA SER A 482 -26.79 41.46 5.22
C SER A 482 -27.25 42.92 5.39
N ALA A 483 -27.66 43.60 4.32
CA ALA A 483 -28.25 44.94 4.38
C ALA A 483 -29.64 44.96 5.08
N ALA A 484 -30.41 43.87 5.00
CA ALA A 484 -31.70 43.74 5.67
C ALA A 484 -31.59 43.61 7.21
N HIS A 485 -30.41 43.29 7.75
CA HIS A 485 -30.17 43.04 9.18
C HIS A 485 -29.53 44.24 9.93
N SER A 486 -29.35 45.40 9.28
CA SER A 486 -28.90 46.61 9.98
C SER A 486 -30.09 47.37 10.57
N PRO A 487 -30.19 47.58 11.91
CA PRO A 487 -31.12 48.56 12.45
C PRO A 487 -30.70 49.94 11.97
N ARG A 488 -31.55 50.57 11.14
CA ARG A 488 -31.35 51.94 10.66
C ARG A 488 -31.34 52.90 11.86
N PHE A 489 -30.16 53.23 12.37
CA PHE A 489 -29.98 54.47 13.13
C PHE A 489 -30.00 55.64 12.14
N GLY A 490 -30.91 56.57 12.38
CA GLY A 490 -31.25 57.66 11.47
C GLY A 490 -30.09 58.63 11.22
N GLY A 491 -29.97 59.04 9.97
CA GLY A 491 -29.10 60.12 9.52
C GLY A 491 -29.03 60.13 7.99
N ALA A 492 -29.69 61.09 7.36
CA ALA A 492 -29.60 61.31 5.93
C ALA A 492 -28.15 61.63 5.55
N VAL A 493 -27.56 60.86 4.63
CA VAL A 493 -26.26 61.19 4.04
C VAL A 493 -26.45 61.35 2.54
N GLN A 494 -26.33 62.61 2.13
CA GLN A 494 -26.21 63.07 0.76
C GLN A 494 -25.08 62.36 0.03
N GLU A 495 -25.36 61.98 -1.21
CA GLU A 495 -24.40 61.54 -2.22
C GLU A 495 -23.26 62.57 -2.36
N HIS A 496 -22.06 62.19 -1.94
CA HIS A 496 -20.81 62.81 -2.35
C HIS A 496 -19.84 61.71 -2.75
N ARG A 497 -19.60 61.57 -4.06
CA ARG A 497 -18.47 60.83 -4.63
C ARG A 497 -17.22 61.73 -4.55
N PRO A 498 -16.17 61.43 -3.76
CA PRO A 498 -14.88 62.07 -3.95
C PRO A 498 -14.06 61.24 -4.95
N ARG A 499 -13.57 61.95 -5.98
CA ARG A 499 -12.65 61.47 -7.00
C ARG A 499 -11.24 61.48 -6.41
N LEU A 500 -10.58 60.34 -6.33
CA LEU A 500 -9.16 60.24 -5.97
C LEU A 500 -8.41 59.52 -7.08
N GLU A 501 -7.73 60.31 -7.91
CA GLU A 501 -6.59 59.86 -8.71
C GLU A 501 -5.37 59.74 -7.79
N ALA A 502 -4.69 58.60 -7.82
CA ALA A 502 -3.26 58.49 -7.54
C ALA A 502 -2.75 57.13 -8.01
N GLY A 503 -1.73 57.16 -8.87
CA GLY A 503 -1.13 55.99 -9.47
C GLY A 503 -0.29 55.17 -8.51
N TRP A 504 -0.22 53.87 -8.79
CA TRP A 504 0.85 52.99 -8.36
C TRP A 504 1.19 52.08 -9.54
N HIS A 505 2.41 52.23 -10.06
CA HIS A 505 3.03 51.25 -10.94
C HIS A 505 3.53 50.07 -10.08
N GLN A 506 3.17 48.84 -10.46
CA GLN A 506 3.90 47.64 -10.07
C GLN A 506 4.07 46.72 -11.31
N PRO A 507 5.22 46.05 -11.46
CA PRO A 507 5.54 45.26 -12.64
C PRO A 507 4.84 43.90 -12.62
N ALA A 508 4.55 43.41 -13.82
CA ALA A 508 3.91 42.12 -14.06
C ALA A 508 4.77 40.97 -13.55
N LEU A 509 4.20 40.14 -12.67
CA LEU A 509 4.70 38.79 -12.41
C LEU A 509 3.93 37.83 -13.31
N THR A 510 4.67 37.21 -14.23
CA THR A 510 4.22 36.11 -15.08
C THR A 510 3.90 34.89 -14.24
N HIS A 511 2.66 34.41 -14.35
CA HIS A 511 2.20 33.14 -13.77
C HIS A 511 2.79 31.97 -14.58
N VAL A 512 3.51 31.06 -13.92
CA VAL A 512 3.80 29.71 -14.43
C VAL A 512 2.74 28.76 -13.86
N PRO A 513 2.13 27.85 -14.64
CA PRO A 513 1.08 26.97 -14.13
C PRO A 513 1.67 25.88 -13.23
N VAL A 514 1.00 25.62 -12.11
CA VAL A 514 1.30 24.50 -11.21
C VAL A 514 0.68 23.23 -11.80
N GLU A 515 1.49 22.36 -12.38
CA GLU A 515 1.12 20.97 -12.64
C GLU A 515 1.19 20.14 -11.35
N SER A 516 0.06 19.52 -11.02
CA SER A 516 -0.07 18.49 -10.00
C SER A 516 0.86 17.31 -10.32
N ARG A 517 1.70 16.89 -9.36
CA ARG A 517 2.42 15.62 -9.47
C ARG A 517 2.33 14.80 -8.19
N THR A 518 1.58 13.71 -8.33
CA THR A 518 1.59 12.51 -7.50
C THR A 518 2.97 11.84 -7.49
N GLN A 519 3.39 11.40 -6.30
CA GLN A 519 4.35 10.33 -5.99
C GLN A 519 5.79 10.40 -6.55
N ALA A 520 6.73 10.25 -5.60
CA ALA A 520 8.15 10.07 -5.79
C ALA A 520 8.50 8.79 -6.58
N PRO A 521 9.52 8.87 -7.43
CA PRO A 521 10.51 7.82 -7.55
C PRO A 521 11.89 8.38 -7.15
N ALA A 522 12.57 7.69 -6.23
CA ALA A 522 13.97 7.94 -5.93
C ALA A 522 14.79 7.87 -7.23
N SER A 523 15.50 8.97 -7.55
CA SER A 523 16.29 9.05 -8.77
C SER A 523 17.50 8.13 -8.69
N LYS A 524 17.65 7.21 -9.65
CA LYS A 524 18.82 6.33 -9.80
C LYS A 524 19.87 6.99 -10.70
N ASN A 525 20.28 8.22 -10.39
CA ASN A 525 21.42 8.88 -11.04
C ASN A 525 22.46 9.26 -9.97
N PRO A 526 23.62 8.59 -9.87
CA PRO A 526 24.58 8.83 -8.80
C PRO A 526 25.07 10.28 -8.72
N ALA A 527 25.22 10.96 -9.87
CA ALA A 527 25.60 12.38 -9.91
C ALA A 527 24.49 13.36 -9.42
N ALA A 528 23.22 12.96 -9.52
CA ALA A 528 22.09 13.78 -9.02
C ALA A 528 21.92 13.62 -7.50
N VAL A 529 22.19 12.42 -6.97
CA VAL A 529 22.17 12.12 -5.54
C VAL A 529 23.26 12.91 -4.80
N ASP A 530 24.46 13.02 -5.39
CA ASP A 530 25.56 13.81 -4.81
C ASP A 530 25.27 15.32 -4.79
N LEU A 531 24.55 15.84 -5.80
CA LEU A 531 24.17 17.25 -5.86
C LEU A 531 23.06 17.60 -4.85
N GLU A 532 22.04 16.75 -4.72
CA GLU A 532 20.96 16.95 -3.74
C GLU A 532 21.52 17.00 -2.31
N ALA A 533 22.43 16.09 -1.97
CA ALA A 533 23.10 16.07 -0.67
C ALA A 533 23.92 17.35 -0.42
N PHE A 534 24.67 17.81 -1.43
CA PHE A 534 25.46 19.05 -1.35
C PHE A 534 24.58 20.28 -1.12
N VAL A 535 23.50 20.42 -1.90
CA VAL A 535 22.55 21.54 -1.79
C VAL A 535 21.85 21.54 -0.43
N THR A 536 21.36 20.38 0.00
CA THR A 536 20.67 20.21 1.29
C THR A 536 21.59 20.60 2.45
N ALA A 537 22.82 20.09 2.47
CA ALA A 537 23.80 20.43 3.50
C ALA A 537 24.11 21.94 3.54
N LYS A 538 24.16 22.60 2.38
CA LYS A 538 24.40 24.05 2.30
C LYS A 538 23.23 24.86 2.86
N LEU A 539 21.98 24.46 2.54
CA LEU A 539 20.77 25.09 3.05
C LEU A 539 20.66 24.94 4.57
N LEU A 540 20.86 23.72 5.10
CA LEU A 540 20.81 23.45 6.53
C LEU A 540 21.88 24.23 7.31
N LYS A 541 23.10 24.27 6.79
CA LYS A 541 24.20 25.02 7.44
C LYS A 541 23.88 26.51 7.61
N ASN A 542 23.18 27.11 6.65
CA ASN A 542 22.85 28.53 6.71
C ASN A 542 21.78 28.87 7.78
N ILE A 543 20.93 27.89 8.13
CA ILE A 543 19.97 28.01 9.24
C ILE A 543 20.50 27.45 10.56
N GLY A 544 21.80 27.16 10.64
CA GLY A 544 22.46 26.67 11.85
C GLY A 544 22.19 25.20 12.18
N LEU A 545 21.75 24.41 11.20
CA LEU A 545 21.46 22.98 11.36
C LEU A 545 22.51 22.11 10.66
N GLU A 546 22.84 20.98 11.29
CA GLU A 546 23.66 19.93 10.68
C GLU A 546 22.79 18.92 9.91
N GLN A 547 23.40 18.22 8.94
CA GLN A 547 22.75 17.19 8.11
C GLN A 547 22.04 16.11 8.94
N ARG A 548 22.62 15.71 10.08
CA ARG A 548 22.03 14.69 10.98
C ARG A 548 20.60 15.01 11.45
N HIS A 549 20.26 16.30 11.61
CA HIS A 549 18.93 16.69 12.07
C HIS A 549 17.89 16.51 10.97
N TYR A 550 18.31 16.66 9.71
CA TYR A 550 17.47 16.42 8.56
C TYR A 550 17.32 14.92 8.29
N ASP A 551 18.41 14.16 8.34
CA ASP A 551 18.38 12.71 8.13
C ASP A 551 17.48 11.99 9.16
N LEU A 552 17.54 12.41 10.43
CA LEU A 552 16.65 11.91 11.49
C LEU A 552 15.17 12.11 11.15
N LEU A 553 14.81 13.27 10.58
CA LEU A 553 13.43 13.56 10.21
C LEU A 553 12.98 12.80 8.96
N LEU A 554 13.90 12.25 8.17
CA LEU A 554 13.58 11.43 7.01
C LEU A 554 13.28 9.97 7.36
N GLU A 555 13.52 9.54 8.61
CA GLU A 555 13.12 8.23 9.08
C GLU A 555 11.58 8.10 9.09
N THR A 556 11.07 6.99 8.54
CA THR A 556 9.63 6.80 8.27
C THR A 556 8.77 6.94 9.52
N ASP A 557 9.31 6.55 10.67
CA ASP A 557 8.55 6.49 11.91
C ASP A 557 8.59 7.83 12.67
N ILE A 558 9.50 8.74 12.30
CA ILE A 558 9.74 10.04 12.95
C ILE A 558 9.09 11.19 12.19
N TYR A 559 9.04 11.10 10.86
CA TYR A 559 8.57 12.19 9.99
C TYR A 559 7.20 12.75 10.42
N ASP A 560 6.18 11.89 10.52
CA ASP A 560 4.82 12.34 10.85
C ASP A 560 4.68 12.90 12.28
N PRO A 561 5.19 12.24 13.35
CA PRO A 561 5.23 12.81 14.69
C PRO A 561 5.94 14.17 14.76
N ALA A 562 7.06 14.32 14.06
CA ALA A 562 7.85 15.55 14.08
C ALA A 562 7.15 16.71 13.37
N ILE A 563 6.52 16.45 12.21
CA ILE A 563 5.70 17.44 11.51
C ILE A 563 4.50 17.86 12.37
N ASN A 564 3.86 16.92 13.07
CA ASN A 564 2.74 17.24 13.96
C ASN A 564 3.18 18.03 15.20
N ALA A 565 4.34 17.74 15.78
CA ALA A 565 4.94 18.57 16.82
C ALA A 565 5.27 19.98 16.29
N GLY A 566 5.76 20.09 15.05
CA GLY A 566 5.98 21.36 14.35
C GLY A 566 4.72 22.20 14.22
N LYS A 567 3.56 21.59 13.96
CA LYS A 567 2.26 22.29 13.93
C LYS A 567 1.83 22.84 15.28
N ALA A 568 2.29 22.27 16.40
CA ALA A 568 1.96 22.78 17.73
C ALA A 568 2.53 24.21 17.97
N LEU A 569 3.57 24.60 17.21
CA LEU A 569 4.08 25.97 17.20
C LEU A 569 3.02 27.00 16.77
N ASP A 570 2.03 26.62 15.96
CA ASP A 570 0.98 27.52 15.52
C ASP A 570 0.05 27.95 16.66
N GLN A 571 -0.09 27.15 17.72
CA GLN A 571 -0.91 27.52 18.88
C GLN A 571 -0.27 28.62 19.72
N LEU A 572 1.05 28.79 19.60
CA LEU A 572 1.75 29.87 20.28
C LEU A 572 1.56 31.22 19.56
N ARG A 573 0.91 31.29 18.38
CA ARG A 573 0.88 32.50 17.54
C ARG A 573 0.35 33.77 18.23
N ASP A 574 -0.55 33.63 19.20
CA ASP A 574 -1.16 34.76 19.89
C ASP A 574 -0.42 35.14 21.19
N THR A 575 0.67 34.44 21.50
CA THR A 575 1.53 34.68 22.67
C THR A 575 2.71 35.59 22.30
N VAL A 576 3.37 36.20 23.30
CA VAL A 576 4.59 37.00 23.09
C VAL A 576 5.71 36.10 22.53
N LEU A 577 5.82 34.86 23.02
CA LEU A 577 6.72 33.86 22.46
C LEU A 577 6.40 33.59 20.98
N GLY A 578 5.12 33.53 20.60
CA GLY A 578 4.70 33.38 19.20
C GLY A 578 5.05 34.55 18.30
N HIS A 579 5.05 35.77 18.82
CA HIS A 579 5.52 36.93 18.07
C HIS A 579 7.02 36.80 17.72
N GLU A 580 7.87 36.48 18.70
CA GLU A 580 9.30 36.25 18.46
C GLU A 580 9.55 35.03 17.57
N LEU A 581 8.75 33.98 17.73
CA LEU A 581 8.80 32.79 16.88
C LEU A 581 8.55 33.12 15.40
N ARG A 582 7.54 33.95 15.10
CA ARG A 582 7.27 34.42 13.73
C ARG A 582 8.41 35.25 13.16
N GLN A 583 9.11 36.03 14.01
CA GLN A 583 10.29 36.75 13.56
C GLN A 583 11.44 35.80 13.23
N LEU A 584 11.67 34.80 14.08
CA LEU A 584 12.67 33.76 13.84
C LEU A 584 12.37 33.04 12.52
N GLU A 585 11.15 32.56 12.33
CA GLU A 585 10.74 31.85 11.11
C GLU A 585 10.97 32.71 9.85
N LYS A 586 10.58 33.99 9.87
CA LYS A 586 10.86 34.93 8.77
C LYS A 586 12.36 35.09 8.49
N ARG A 587 13.21 35.16 9.54
CA ARG A 587 14.67 35.24 9.39
C ARG A 587 15.22 33.97 8.75
N LEU A 588 14.74 32.79 9.17
CA LEU A 588 15.17 31.50 8.63
C LEU A 588 14.75 31.33 7.17
N GLN A 589 13.51 31.68 6.82
CA GLN A 589 13.02 31.66 5.44
C GLN A 589 13.84 32.59 4.54
N ALA A 590 14.10 33.83 4.98
CA ALA A 590 14.93 34.77 4.24
C ALA A 590 16.38 34.26 4.05
N ALA A 591 16.93 33.56 5.05
CA ALA A 591 18.25 32.93 4.97
C ALA A 591 18.29 31.78 3.96
N LEU A 592 17.24 30.95 3.89
CA LEU A 592 17.11 29.89 2.88
C LEU A 592 17.02 30.50 1.48
N ASP A 593 16.14 31.48 1.27
CA ASP A 593 15.97 32.16 -0.01
C ASP A 593 17.25 32.87 -0.49
N ALA A 594 18.03 33.43 0.44
CA ALA A 594 19.32 34.03 0.12
C ALA A 594 20.35 32.96 -0.32
N THR A 595 20.31 31.77 0.29
CA THR A 595 21.19 30.66 -0.07
C THR A 595 20.85 30.09 -1.45
N VAL A 596 19.56 29.93 -1.74
CA VAL A 596 19.08 29.51 -3.08
C VAL A 596 19.56 30.49 -4.14
N ARG A 597 19.35 31.80 -3.94
CA ARG A 597 19.82 32.85 -4.86
C ARG A 597 21.34 32.87 -5.05
N ALA A 598 22.10 32.49 -4.03
CA ALA A 598 23.56 32.40 -4.12
C ALA A 598 24.04 31.14 -4.87
N LEU A 599 23.26 30.06 -4.86
CA LEU A 599 23.59 28.80 -5.53
C LEU A 599 23.14 28.78 -6.99
N GLU A 600 22.02 29.43 -7.31
CA GLU A 600 21.41 29.51 -8.64
C GLU A 600 22.38 29.87 -9.79
N PRO A 601 23.29 30.86 -9.68
CA PRO A 601 24.20 31.21 -10.78
C PRO A 601 25.29 30.16 -11.07
N ASN A 602 25.50 29.19 -10.17
CA ASN A 602 26.52 28.15 -10.33
C ASN A 602 25.96 26.87 -10.98
N LEU A 603 24.67 26.84 -11.31
CA LEU A 603 24.00 25.70 -11.93
C LEU A 603 24.07 25.81 -13.46
N GLN A 604 24.29 24.68 -14.13
CA GLN A 604 24.51 24.63 -15.58
C GLN A 604 23.29 24.11 -16.36
N ASP A 605 22.53 23.18 -15.77
CA ASP A 605 21.45 22.47 -16.46
C ASP A 605 20.11 22.56 -15.70
N ASP A 606 19.00 22.46 -16.44
CA ASP A 606 17.63 22.48 -15.89
C ASP A 606 17.39 21.43 -14.80
N VAL A 607 18.06 20.27 -14.90
CA VAL A 607 17.99 19.21 -13.89
C VAL A 607 18.56 19.69 -12.54
N GLN A 608 19.64 20.48 -12.56
CA GLN A 608 20.25 21.01 -11.35
C GLN A 608 19.37 22.10 -10.72
N HIS A 609 18.74 22.95 -11.54
CA HIS A 609 17.73 23.91 -11.06
C HIS A 609 16.53 23.20 -10.43
N GLN A 610 16.07 22.10 -11.03
CA GLN A 610 14.99 21.30 -10.48
C GLN A 610 15.37 20.64 -9.14
N VAL A 611 16.60 20.11 -9.02
CA VAL A 611 17.11 19.55 -7.75
C VAL A 611 17.19 20.62 -6.66
N LEU A 612 17.70 21.82 -6.97
CA LEU A 612 17.72 22.94 -6.03
C LEU A 612 16.32 23.35 -5.58
N ALA A 613 15.37 23.46 -6.51
CA ALA A 613 13.98 23.80 -6.21
C ALA A 613 13.31 22.75 -5.32
N GLN A 614 13.52 21.46 -5.61
CA GLN A 614 12.97 20.35 -4.83
C GLN A 614 13.57 20.30 -3.41
N ALA A 615 14.89 20.42 -3.28
CA ALA A 615 15.56 20.46 -1.98
C ALA A 615 15.07 21.65 -1.15
N ASN A 616 14.93 22.84 -1.75
CA ASN A 616 14.41 24.02 -1.08
C ASN A 616 12.97 23.81 -0.61
N GLN A 617 12.08 23.35 -1.50
CA GLN A 617 10.68 23.09 -1.16
C GLN A 617 10.55 22.08 -0.01
N ARG A 618 11.37 21.02 -0.03
CA ARG A 618 11.38 20.00 1.02
C ARG A 618 11.81 20.56 2.37
N ILE A 619 12.91 21.34 2.42
CA ILE A 619 13.35 22.01 3.66
C ILE A 619 12.30 22.99 4.18
N HIS A 620 11.67 23.79 3.31
CA HIS A 620 10.59 24.69 3.72
C HIS A 620 9.40 23.93 4.32
N SER A 621 9.02 22.79 3.72
CA SER A 621 7.91 21.97 4.23
C SER A 621 8.20 21.36 5.61
N MET A 622 9.48 21.12 5.92
CA MET A 622 9.93 20.53 7.19
C MET A 622 10.42 21.58 8.19
N LEU A 623 10.41 22.87 7.84
CA LEU A 623 11.00 23.94 8.65
C LEU A 623 10.45 23.99 10.09
N PRO A 624 9.13 23.86 10.34
CA PRO A 624 8.61 23.83 11.72
C PRO A 624 9.15 22.66 12.56
N ALA A 625 9.34 21.49 11.95
CA ALA A 625 9.92 20.33 12.62
C ALA A 625 11.44 20.48 12.83
N LEU A 626 12.15 21.01 11.81
CA LEU A 626 13.57 21.31 11.88
C LEU A 626 13.91 22.32 13.00
N MET A 627 13.04 23.31 13.22
CA MET A 627 13.19 24.28 14.31
C MET A 627 13.16 23.64 15.71
N LEU A 628 12.42 22.53 15.85
CA LEU A 628 12.21 21.80 17.11
C LEU A 628 13.24 20.69 17.36
N THR A 629 14.19 20.49 16.44
CA THR A 629 15.27 19.53 16.62
C THR A 629 16.13 19.90 17.84
N ASN A 630 16.84 18.92 18.39
CA ASN A 630 17.62 19.10 19.60
C ASN A 630 18.75 20.11 19.37
N GLY A 631 18.83 21.17 20.18
CA GLY A 631 19.73 22.31 19.96
C GLY A 631 19.35 23.20 18.77
N GLY A 632 18.16 23.03 18.19
CA GLY A 632 17.69 23.74 17.01
C GLY A 632 17.35 25.22 17.27
N PRO A 633 16.95 25.96 16.21
CA PRO A 633 16.66 27.38 16.28
C PRO A 633 15.65 27.80 17.37
N PHE A 634 14.65 26.97 17.65
CA PHE A 634 13.64 27.29 18.66
C PHE A 634 14.21 27.31 20.09
N GLU A 635 15.03 26.33 20.45
CA GLU A 635 15.71 26.33 21.75
C GLU A 635 16.73 27.46 21.87
N GLY A 636 17.32 27.89 20.75
CA GLY A 636 18.13 29.11 20.69
C GLY A 636 17.32 30.35 21.07
N LEU A 637 16.11 30.48 20.53
CA LEU A 637 15.20 31.58 20.85
C LEU A 637 14.77 31.56 22.33
N LEU A 638 14.41 30.40 22.87
CA LEU A 638 14.04 30.28 24.29
C LEU A 638 15.18 30.77 25.19
N ARG A 639 16.41 30.31 24.92
CA ARG A 639 17.61 30.76 25.66
C ARG A 639 17.86 32.26 25.54
N GLU A 640 17.68 32.83 24.35
CA GLU A 640 17.83 34.28 24.12
C GLU A 640 16.79 35.08 24.93
N MET A 641 15.53 34.65 24.94
CA MET A 641 14.47 35.31 25.70
C MET A 641 14.68 35.18 27.21
N ILE A 642 15.06 33.99 27.69
CA ILE A 642 15.40 33.74 29.09
C ILE A 642 16.57 34.62 29.54
N ALA A 643 17.63 34.74 28.74
CA ALA A 643 18.77 35.61 29.03
C ALA A 643 18.36 37.09 29.11
N LYS A 644 17.58 37.58 28.15
CA LYS A 644 17.08 38.97 28.17
C LYS A 644 16.25 39.28 29.42
N LEU A 645 15.37 38.37 29.82
CA LEU A 645 14.54 38.53 31.03
C LEU A 645 15.37 38.46 32.33
N GLN A 646 16.47 37.69 32.34
CA GLN A 646 17.41 37.64 33.47
C GLN A 646 18.27 38.90 33.56
N ASP A 647 18.78 39.41 32.45
CA ASP A 647 19.60 40.63 32.43
C ASP A 647 18.79 41.86 32.86
N ALA A 648 17.50 41.89 32.53
CA ALA A 648 16.57 42.92 32.98
C ALA A 648 16.27 42.89 34.48
N ALA A 649 16.62 41.81 35.18
CA ALA A 649 16.44 41.61 36.62
C ALA A 649 17.58 42.18 37.49
N ALA A 650 18.57 42.83 36.88
CA ALA A 650 19.72 43.43 37.58
C ALA A 650 19.26 44.44 38.67
N PRO A 651 20.06 44.65 39.74
CA PRO A 651 19.57 44.89 41.11
C PRO A 651 18.81 46.20 41.38
N ASP A 652 18.66 47.09 40.40
CA ASP A 652 18.05 48.41 40.55
C ASP A 652 16.58 48.48 40.09
N ALA A 653 16.05 47.43 39.44
CA ALA A 653 14.66 47.34 39.03
C ALA A 653 14.10 45.95 39.38
N GLY A 654 13.41 45.84 40.52
CA GLY A 654 12.73 44.60 40.90
C GLY A 654 11.84 44.08 39.77
N HIS A 655 11.82 42.75 39.60
CA HIS A 655 10.99 42.08 38.58
C HIS A 655 9.54 42.54 38.69
N ARG A 656 8.95 42.95 37.56
CA ARG A 656 7.49 42.96 37.44
C ARG A 656 7.00 41.52 37.57
N THR A 657 5.88 41.32 38.24
CA THR A 657 5.28 39.98 38.44
C THR A 657 5.12 39.24 37.11
N GLU A 658 4.70 39.96 36.06
CA GLU A 658 4.53 39.45 34.68
C GLU A 658 5.84 38.96 34.06
N ASP A 659 6.93 39.73 34.18
CA ASP A 659 8.26 39.33 33.65
C ASP A 659 8.81 38.09 34.38
N HIS A 660 8.49 37.95 35.67
CA HIS A 660 8.88 36.79 36.47
C HIS A 660 8.08 35.53 36.10
N GLU A 661 6.77 35.66 35.90
CA GLU A 661 5.90 34.56 35.45
C GLU A 661 6.31 34.06 34.06
N MET A 662 6.58 34.98 33.12
CA MET A 662 7.07 34.64 31.78
C MET A 662 8.42 33.92 31.83
N LEU A 663 9.37 34.41 32.64
CA LEU A 663 10.67 33.76 32.83
C LEU A 663 10.53 32.34 33.37
N LEU A 664 9.63 32.13 34.34
CA LEU A 664 9.38 30.82 34.94
C LEU A 664 8.70 29.87 33.94
N GLY A 665 7.74 30.35 33.16
CA GLY A 665 7.10 29.60 32.08
C GLY A 665 8.09 29.17 31.00
N LEU A 666 8.95 30.08 30.54
CA LEU A 666 9.97 29.78 29.53
C LEU A 666 11.02 28.78 30.03
N ARG A 667 11.49 28.90 31.27
CA ARG A 667 12.40 27.91 31.88
C ARG A 667 11.76 26.53 31.99
N THR A 668 10.50 26.48 32.41
CA THR A 668 9.75 25.22 32.50
C THR A 668 9.61 24.57 31.12
N LEU A 669 9.36 25.35 30.08
CA LEU A 669 9.30 24.86 28.71
C LEU A 669 10.68 24.38 28.22
N GLU A 670 11.74 25.14 28.47
CA GLU A 670 13.13 24.77 28.13
C GLU A 670 13.53 23.45 28.80
N GLU A 671 13.27 23.29 30.10
CA GLU A 671 13.57 22.06 30.86
C GLU A 671 12.81 20.85 30.32
N LYS A 672 11.50 21.01 30.01
CA LYS A 672 10.68 19.95 29.42
C LYS A 672 11.21 19.51 28.06
N LEU A 673 11.64 20.47 27.23
CA LEU A 673 12.17 20.19 25.90
C LEU A 673 13.56 19.57 25.94
N ALA A 674 14.43 20.03 26.84
CA ALA A 674 15.78 19.49 27.03
C ALA A 674 15.78 18.05 27.56
N ALA A 675 14.73 17.64 28.30
CA ALA A 675 14.57 16.27 28.80
C ALA A 675 14.18 15.25 27.72
N LEU A 676 13.82 15.70 26.51
CA LEU A 676 13.35 14.85 25.41
C LEU A 676 14.46 14.61 24.39
N ASP A 677 14.76 13.33 24.12
CA ASP A 677 15.86 12.93 23.23
C ASP A 677 15.57 13.21 21.75
N ARG A 678 14.30 13.27 21.37
CA ARG A 678 13.78 13.48 20.00
C ARG A 678 14.27 12.43 19.00
N GLN A 679 14.72 11.28 19.48
CA GLN A 679 15.16 10.15 18.64
C GLN A 679 14.04 9.13 18.43
N THR A 680 12.96 9.23 19.20
CA THR A 680 11.84 8.29 19.14
C THR A 680 10.53 8.99 18.75
N PRO A 681 9.59 8.29 18.08
CA PRO A 681 8.26 8.83 17.74
C PRO A 681 7.49 9.34 18.97
N THR A 682 7.60 8.63 20.09
CA THR A 682 7.00 9.01 21.37
C THR A 682 7.61 10.28 21.93
N SER A 683 8.93 10.47 21.83
CA SER A 683 9.57 11.72 22.24
C SER A 683 9.04 12.91 21.45
N TRP A 684 8.80 12.78 20.15
CA TRP A 684 8.23 13.85 19.32
C TRP A 684 6.77 14.18 19.69
N PHE A 685 5.98 13.16 20.04
CA PHE A 685 4.64 13.39 20.60
C PHE A 685 4.70 14.19 21.91
N HIS A 686 5.64 13.89 22.79
CA HIS A 686 5.84 14.64 24.03
C HIS A 686 6.35 16.08 23.78
N VAL A 687 7.17 16.31 22.75
CA VAL A 687 7.55 17.67 22.32
C VAL A 687 6.30 18.47 21.94
N GLY A 688 5.43 17.89 21.11
CA GLY A 688 4.15 18.52 20.76
C GLY A 688 3.33 18.88 21.99
N ASN A 689 3.13 17.94 22.91
CA ASN A 689 2.36 18.19 24.13
C ASN A 689 2.99 19.23 25.06
N ALA A 690 4.33 19.31 25.13
CA ALA A 690 5.01 20.33 25.91
C ALA A 690 4.73 21.74 25.37
N LEU A 691 4.66 21.89 24.03
CA LEU A 691 4.30 23.15 23.37
C LEU A 691 2.81 23.48 23.56
N LEU A 692 1.92 22.49 23.40
CA LEU A 692 0.47 22.67 23.59
C LEU A 692 0.09 23.02 25.04
N GLY A 693 0.88 22.53 26.01
CA GLY A 693 0.68 22.81 27.44
C GLY A 693 1.41 24.06 27.94
N TYR A 694 1.98 24.88 27.06
CA TYR A 694 2.55 26.17 27.43
C TYR A 694 1.46 27.24 27.45
N GLU A 695 1.23 27.83 28.63
CA GLU A 695 0.30 28.95 28.81
C GLU A 695 1.11 30.19 29.21
N GLU A 696 0.79 31.33 28.58
CA GLU A 696 1.38 32.63 28.92
C GLU A 696 0.34 33.47 29.67
N SER A 697 0.70 34.00 30.85
CA SER A 697 -0.21 34.75 31.73
C SER A 697 -0.35 36.23 31.37
N SER A 698 0.51 36.78 30.50
CA SER A 698 0.56 38.21 30.17
C SER A 698 0.32 38.51 28.69
N VAL A 699 -0.51 39.51 28.39
CA VAL A 699 -0.82 39.98 27.02
C VAL A 699 0.05 41.20 26.61
N GLU A 700 0.75 41.84 27.55
CA GLU A 700 1.64 42.97 27.25
C GLU A 700 3.07 42.50 26.96
N MET A 701 3.68 43.03 25.88
CA MET A 701 5.10 42.79 25.60
C MET A 701 5.97 43.31 26.76
N PRO A 702 6.90 42.51 27.31
CA PRO A 702 7.86 42.96 28.30
C PRO A 702 8.59 44.22 27.82
N ARG A 703 8.78 45.21 28.71
CA ARG A 703 9.54 46.45 28.40
C ARG A 703 10.99 46.20 27.95
N VAL A 704 11.48 44.97 28.16
CA VAL A 704 12.80 44.50 27.76
C VAL A 704 12.84 44.11 26.28
N ALA A 705 11.75 43.54 25.73
CA ALA A 705 11.66 43.16 24.32
C ALA A 705 11.60 44.38 23.38
N SER A 706 11.06 45.50 23.85
CA SER A 706 10.94 46.73 23.05
C SER A 706 12.23 47.56 22.94
N ARG A 707 13.25 47.32 23.77
CA ARG A 707 14.50 48.12 23.79
C ARG A 707 15.49 47.80 22.66
N GLY A 708 15.23 46.77 21.85
CA GLY A 708 16.12 46.35 20.74
C GLY A 708 15.89 47.05 19.39
N TYR A 709 14.79 47.79 19.19
CA TYR A 709 14.41 48.36 17.88
C TYR A 709 14.91 49.79 17.61
N HIS A 710 15.90 50.26 18.37
CA HIS A 710 16.62 51.51 18.07
C HIS A 710 18.12 51.27 17.95
N THR A 711 18.55 50.63 16.86
CA THR A 711 19.90 50.82 16.35
C THR A 711 19.94 52.04 15.44
N LYS A 712 20.71 53.02 15.92
CA LYS A 712 21.33 54.21 15.33
C LYS A 712 21.21 54.41 13.81
N GLN A 713 20.94 55.67 13.48
CA GLN A 713 21.11 56.34 12.18
C GLN A 713 22.36 55.92 11.40
#